data_AF-A0A0S7ZE39-F1
#
_entry.id   AF-A0A0S7ZE39-F1
#
_cell.length_a   1.000
_cell.length_b   1.000
_cell.length_c   1.000
_cell.angle_alpha   90.00
_cell.angle_beta   90.00
_cell.angle_gamma   90.00
#
_symmetry.space_group_name_H-M   'P 1'
#
loop_
_entity.id
_entity.type
_entity.pdbx_description
1 polymer ?
#
loop_
_entity_poly.entity_id
_entity_poly.type
_entity_poly.pdbx_seq_one_letter_code
_entity_poly.pdbx_strand_id
1 'polypeptide(L)'
;MNRTLRAIAQVIINRDRWLLLVMMVGFVLLFTGLSWWKYAIFAYEGLDLAIFNQVFWNTLNGHFFEQSIHPHLSLGDHAGLIIPVLLPFYGLWPGPRILLLLQALALALPAWPLFLIAKRRIAGHMNSPGLFLGLTPLILAASWLIYPAVHNVAMFEFHLLPFALLPLFFALLAYEQGRKSRFLLFAAIALLVREDVGLVVAAIGLLAWMERRTLWWRLVPAVLGLGWFAAALRLISHFAPEGGYKFLVYYSWLGETPAEIALSPFLKPLTIIRHLLTVPNLEMILGFGLPLLFLPYLKPKRLVLLIGPLAQILLGAPGGGALILETHYATLFLPAIFFAASEAIVSVPKMLTGRSRTLTLREMLGVVIVCYALAGIYSALLLGPVLPAAARIADPAEDRIRARTAERMIELIPSSSSVAASYALLPHLSSRRNLHSLHYLFLGVTQFATHGYPPPDGLRFVALDTRDLITYQAQFPKTSWAAPHYAGGYDRLAAVLGQDIFGQDTFMLYDQAAEAPPQAPLPLSRNALAFTNGIKLHSPEVTLLQDEPTGDPLLLIAATWSAVRESDREPVMRLSIHDRDGQTVRERLMPLMNLPVPTAGLAGTPQRPVIRLPLSGLPPGDYVPQITLQEIDAKLVLDGIRSHRLQIDRTRNFGTVTLPAFVLK
;
A
#
# COMPACT_ATOMS: atom_id res chain seq x y z
N MET A 1 -4.72 47.32 3.79
CA MET A 1 -3.87 46.21 4.30
C MET A 1 -2.85 46.79 5.30
N ASN A 2 -2.84 46.27 6.53
CA ASN A 2 -2.14 46.83 7.69
C ASN A 2 -0.60 46.79 7.53
N ARG A 3 0.13 47.82 7.99
CA ARG A 3 1.62 47.91 7.88
C ARG A 3 2.31 46.69 8.49
N THR A 4 1.75 46.15 9.57
CA THR A 4 2.20 44.95 10.28
C THR A 4 2.22 43.70 9.40
N LEU A 5 1.18 43.47 8.59
CA LEU A 5 1.12 42.29 7.70
C LEU A 5 2.19 42.33 6.62
N ARG A 6 2.51 43.52 6.10
CA ARG A 6 3.61 43.68 5.14
C ARG A 6 4.96 43.41 5.78
N ALA A 7 5.18 43.90 7.01
CA ALA A 7 6.41 43.66 7.74
C ALA A 7 6.62 42.17 8.02
N ILE A 8 5.60 41.46 8.51
CA ILE A 8 5.65 40.01 8.77
C ILE A 8 5.99 39.24 7.48
N ALA A 9 5.28 39.50 6.39
CA ALA A 9 5.52 38.74 5.17
C ALA A 9 6.85 39.11 4.49
N GLN A 10 7.39 40.32 4.69
CA GLN A 10 8.76 40.64 4.27
C GLN A 10 9.80 39.84 5.08
N VAL A 11 9.60 39.67 6.39
CA VAL A 11 10.44 38.79 7.23
C VAL A 11 10.36 37.35 6.74
N ILE A 12 9.17 36.85 6.41
CA ILE A 12 8.94 35.51 5.86
C ILE A 12 9.71 35.34 4.52
N ILE A 13 9.60 36.30 3.60
CA ILE A 13 10.31 36.26 2.31
C ILE A 13 11.83 36.25 2.55
N ASN A 14 12.32 37.06 3.48
CA ASN A 14 13.75 37.11 3.81
C ASN A 14 14.26 35.80 4.46
N ARG A 15 13.37 35.00 5.08
CA ARG A 15 13.69 33.73 5.75
C ARG A 15 13.10 32.51 5.06
N ASP A 16 12.72 32.63 3.79
CA ASP A 16 11.95 31.61 3.09
C ASP A 16 12.65 30.24 3.02
N ARG A 17 13.97 30.20 2.86
CA ARG A 17 14.75 28.95 2.89
C ARG A 17 14.68 28.24 4.24
N TRP A 18 14.71 28.98 5.34
CA TRP A 18 14.59 28.41 6.68
C TRP A 18 13.19 27.86 6.92
N LEU A 19 12.16 28.59 6.50
CA LEU A 19 10.78 28.12 6.61
C LEU A 19 10.54 26.87 5.77
N LEU A 20 11.09 26.81 4.56
CA LEU A 20 11.08 25.60 3.73
C LEU A 20 11.71 24.41 4.46
N LEU A 21 12.90 24.60 5.04
CA LEU A 21 13.57 23.56 5.80
C LEU A 21 12.70 23.08 6.98
N VAL A 22 12.11 23.99 7.75
CA VAL A 22 11.22 23.65 8.86
C VAL A 22 10.01 22.84 8.38
N MET A 23 9.37 23.22 7.28
CA MET A 23 8.23 22.48 6.71
C MET A 23 8.65 21.06 6.27
N MET A 24 9.81 20.94 5.61
CA MET A 24 10.34 19.64 5.18
C MET A 24 10.69 18.75 6.36
N VAL A 25 11.36 19.28 7.39
CA VAL A 25 11.67 18.54 8.61
C VAL A 25 10.40 18.13 9.33
N GLY A 26 9.42 19.03 9.46
CA GLY A 26 8.11 18.71 10.05
C GLY A 26 7.38 17.58 9.34
N PHE A 27 7.39 17.58 8.00
CA PHE A 27 6.85 16.48 7.19
C PHE A 27 7.56 15.15 7.48
N VAL A 28 8.91 15.16 7.46
CA VAL A 28 9.70 13.94 7.68
C VAL A 28 9.44 13.37 9.06
N LEU A 29 9.44 14.20 10.11
CA LEU A 29 9.15 13.77 11.48
C LEU A 29 7.75 13.19 11.61
N LEU A 30 6.74 13.85 11.04
CA LEU A 30 5.36 13.39 11.08
C LEU A 30 5.20 12.03 10.40
N PHE A 31 5.59 11.91 9.13
CA PHE A 31 5.36 10.69 8.36
C PHE A 31 6.28 9.54 8.74
N THR A 32 7.49 9.81 9.24
CA THR A 32 8.32 8.76 9.85
C THR A 32 7.66 8.25 11.12
N GLY A 33 7.18 9.14 11.99
CA GLY A 33 6.48 8.77 13.23
C GLY A 33 5.22 7.95 12.96
N LEU A 34 4.36 8.39 12.04
CA LEU A 34 3.15 7.67 11.66
C LEU A 34 3.45 6.32 10.99
N SER A 35 4.46 6.25 10.10
CA SER A 35 4.84 5.00 9.44
C SER A 35 5.45 4.00 10.43
N TRP A 36 6.27 4.46 11.39
CA TRP A 36 6.82 3.61 12.43
C TRP A 36 5.75 3.13 13.42
N TRP A 37 4.79 3.99 13.76
CA TRP A 37 3.62 3.57 14.54
C TRP A 37 2.84 2.48 13.80
N LYS A 38 2.50 2.70 12.52
CA LYS A 38 1.82 1.72 11.66
C LYS A 38 2.58 0.39 11.58
N TYR A 39 3.91 0.46 11.48
CA TYR A 39 4.78 -0.70 11.52
C TYR A 39 4.71 -1.44 12.86
N ALA A 40 4.78 -0.73 13.98
CA ALA A 40 4.73 -1.30 15.33
C ALA A 40 3.40 -2.01 15.62
N ILE A 41 2.29 -1.57 15.02
CA ILE A 41 0.98 -2.21 15.17
C ILE A 41 0.68 -3.32 14.13
N PHE A 42 1.70 -3.77 13.37
CA PHE A 42 1.56 -4.82 12.36
C PHE A 42 0.53 -4.51 11.27
N ALA A 43 0.39 -3.23 10.91
CA ALA A 43 -0.62 -2.78 9.94
C ALA A 43 -0.07 -2.60 8.50
N TYR A 44 1.17 -3.01 8.22
CA TYR A 44 1.62 -3.21 6.83
C TYR A 44 1.27 -4.64 6.40
N GLU A 45 0.10 -4.77 5.80
CA GLU A 45 -0.53 -6.04 5.41
C GLU A 45 -0.44 -6.26 3.88
N GLY A 46 0.45 -5.55 3.20
CA GLY A 46 0.84 -5.84 1.83
C GLY A 46 2.09 -6.72 1.73
N LEU A 47 2.71 -6.72 0.56
CA LEU A 47 3.95 -7.46 0.29
C LEU A 47 5.16 -6.54 0.16
N ASP A 48 4.97 -5.31 -0.34
CA ASP A 48 6.08 -4.53 -0.90
C ASP A 48 7.11 -4.10 0.15
N LEU A 49 6.69 -3.65 1.35
CA LEU A 49 7.64 -3.29 2.40
C LEU A 49 8.56 -4.47 2.77
N ALA A 50 8.00 -5.67 2.87
CA ALA A 50 8.75 -6.87 3.19
C ALA A 50 9.67 -7.30 2.04
N ILE A 51 9.16 -7.28 0.80
CA ILE A 51 9.93 -7.56 -0.42
C ILE A 51 11.14 -6.63 -0.50
N PHE A 52 10.93 -5.31 -0.43
CA PHE A 52 12.03 -4.36 -0.55
C PHE A 52 12.99 -4.49 0.63
N ASN A 53 12.52 -4.64 1.87
CA ASN A 53 13.45 -4.85 2.98
C ASN A 53 14.29 -6.11 2.79
N GLN A 54 13.71 -7.22 2.32
CA GLN A 54 14.45 -8.44 2.05
C GLN A 54 15.49 -8.23 0.94
N VAL A 55 15.13 -7.54 -0.15
CA VAL A 55 16.06 -7.22 -1.25
C VAL A 55 17.24 -6.37 -0.77
N PHE A 56 16.98 -5.33 0.03
CA PHE A 56 18.01 -4.49 0.63
C PHE A 56 18.89 -5.28 1.60
N TRP A 57 18.28 -6.10 2.47
CA TRP A 57 18.98 -6.95 3.42
C TRP A 57 19.90 -7.95 2.70
N ASN A 58 19.38 -8.66 1.69
CA ASN A 58 20.13 -9.65 0.94
C ASN A 58 21.28 -8.98 0.18
N THR A 59 21.02 -7.86 -0.49
CA THR A 59 22.05 -7.09 -1.22
C THR A 59 23.15 -6.60 -0.27
N LEU A 60 22.81 -6.13 0.93
CA LEU A 60 23.79 -5.73 1.94
C LEU A 60 24.67 -6.91 2.40
N ASN A 61 24.12 -8.12 2.42
CA ASN A 61 24.80 -9.35 2.82
C ASN A 61 25.44 -10.13 1.64
N GLY A 62 25.60 -9.50 0.47
CA GLY A 62 26.30 -10.08 -0.69
C GLY A 62 25.42 -10.87 -1.66
N HIS A 63 24.12 -10.95 -1.40
CA HIS A 63 23.11 -11.60 -2.23
C HIS A 63 22.34 -10.57 -3.06
N PHE A 64 23.02 -10.00 -4.07
CA PHE A 64 22.53 -8.87 -4.86
C PHE A 64 21.16 -9.14 -5.48
N PHE A 65 20.16 -8.32 -5.12
CA PHE A 65 18.79 -8.38 -5.63
C PHE A 65 18.04 -9.70 -5.38
N GLU A 66 18.55 -10.61 -4.54
CA GLU A 66 17.86 -11.85 -4.17
C GLU A 66 16.64 -11.54 -3.27
N GLN A 67 15.55 -12.27 -3.50
CA GLN A 67 14.36 -12.30 -2.65
C GLN A 67 13.72 -13.69 -2.71
N SER A 68 13.10 -14.11 -1.62
CA SER A 68 12.38 -15.38 -1.50
C SER A 68 10.89 -15.20 -1.21
N ILE A 69 10.47 -14.00 -0.79
CA ILE A 69 9.05 -13.65 -0.59
C ILE A 69 8.32 -13.71 -1.93
N HIS A 70 8.96 -13.18 -2.98
CA HIS A 70 8.55 -13.28 -4.37
C HIS A 70 9.72 -13.89 -5.17
N PRO A 71 9.76 -15.22 -5.35
CA PRO A 71 10.98 -15.99 -5.55
C PRO A 71 11.58 -15.85 -6.96
N HIS A 72 12.38 -14.81 -7.16
CA HIS A 72 13.32 -14.59 -8.27
C HIS A 72 14.15 -13.32 -7.98
N LEU A 73 15.11 -12.95 -8.82
CA LEU A 73 15.82 -11.67 -8.64
C LEU A 73 14.84 -10.51 -8.79
N SER A 74 14.85 -9.52 -7.90
CA SER A 74 13.90 -8.38 -7.96
C SER A 74 13.98 -7.58 -9.27
N LEU A 75 15.08 -7.71 -10.00
CA LEU A 75 15.24 -7.15 -11.35
C LEU A 75 14.28 -7.76 -12.37
N GLY A 76 13.73 -8.95 -12.12
CA GLY A 76 12.70 -9.59 -12.94
C GLY A 76 11.29 -8.99 -12.78
N ASP A 77 11.10 -8.13 -11.77
CA ASP A 77 9.87 -7.35 -11.60
C ASP A 77 10.02 -5.93 -12.15
N HIS A 78 11.06 -5.23 -11.70
CA HIS A 78 11.31 -3.83 -12.01
C HIS A 78 12.81 -3.56 -12.10
N ALA A 79 13.21 -2.62 -12.97
CA ALA A 79 14.61 -2.22 -13.12
C ALA A 79 15.05 -1.23 -12.01
N GLY A 80 15.01 -1.68 -10.76
CA GLY A 80 15.31 -0.90 -9.56
C GLY A 80 16.82 -0.70 -9.28
N LEU A 81 17.58 -0.21 -10.26
CA LEU A 81 19.04 -0.02 -10.14
C LEU A 81 19.46 1.08 -9.15
N ILE A 82 18.51 1.78 -8.55
CA ILE A 82 18.75 2.74 -7.46
C ILE A 82 19.07 2.04 -6.13
N ILE A 83 18.74 0.75 -5.95
CA ILE A 83 18.94 0.03 -4.69
C ILE A 83 20.41 0.10 -4.20
N PRO A 84 21.44 -0.21 -5.01
CA PRO A 84 22.84 -0.06 -4.58
C PRO A 84 23.24 1.36 -4.15
N VAL A 85 22.61 2.39 -4.73
CA VAL A 85 22.86 3.80 -4.34
C VAL A 85 22.26 4.12 -2.98
N LEU A 86 21.13 3.49 -2.63
CA LEU A 86 20.47 3.65 -1.34
C LEU A 86 21.06 2.74 -0.25
N LEU A 87 21.80 1.70 -0.64
CA LEU A 87 22.35 0.68 0.25
C LEU A 87 23.22 1.23 1.39
N PRO A 88 24.11 2.25 1.20
CA PRO A 88 24.87 2.82 2.30
C PRO A 88 23.99 3.45 3.39
N PHE A 89 22.84 4.02 3.02
CA PHE A 89 21.90 4.60 3.98
C PHE A 89 21.11 3.52 4.72
N TYR A 90 20.71 2.44 4.02
CA TYR A 90 20.09 1.28 4.63
C TYR A 90 21.03 0.60 5.64
N GLY A 91 22.32 0.49 5.31
CA GLY A 91 23.36 -0.10 6.15
C GLY A 91 23.58 0.58 7.51
N LEU A 92 23.12 1.83 7.69
CA LEU A 92 23.19 2.53 8.98
C LEU A 92 22.30 1.89 10.04
N TRP A 93 21.14 1.37 9.64
CA TRP A 93 20.20 0.71 10.53
C TRP A 93 19.32 -0.29 9.75
N PRO A 94 19.86 -1.47 9.37
CA PRO A 94 19.18 -2.40 8.47
C PRO A 94 17.81 -2.85 8.99
N GLY A 95 16.76 -2.56 8.22
CA GLY A 95 15.40 -3.01 8.52
C GLY A 95 14.30 -2.16 7.86
N PRO A 96 13.02 -2.51 8.05
CA PRO A 96 11.92 -1.79 7.41
C PRO A 96 11.82 -0.31 7.84
N ARG A 97 12.18 0.00 9.09
CA ARG A 97 12.06 1.36 9.66
C ARG A 97 12.92 2.39 8.94
N ILE A 98 14.15 2.04 8.55
CA ILE A 98 15.04 2.96 7.81
C ILE A 98 14.49 3.20 6.40
N LEU A 99 13.90 2.20 5.75
CA LEU A 99 13.27 2.35 4.44
C LEU A 99 12.09 3.32 4.50
N LEU A 100 11.23 3.21 5.52
CA LEU A 100 10.12 4.14 5.74
C LEU A 100 10.60 5.59 5.96
N LEU A 101 11.70 5.78 6.72
CA LEU A 101 12.35 7.10 6.86
C LEU A 101 12.90 7.62 5.52
N LEU A 102 13.59 6.78 4.75
CA LEU A 102 14.12 7.15 3.45
C LEU A 102 13.00 7.53 2.46
N GLN A 103 11.87 6.84 2.49
CA GLN A 103 10.68 7.19 1.71
C GLN A 103 10.11 8.56 2.13
N ALA A 104 9.99 8.84 3.44
CA ALA A 104 9.56 10.15 3.92
C ALA A 104 10.51 11.28 3.48
N LEU A 105 11.82 11.04 3.49
CA LEU A 105 12.83 11.96 2.95
C LEU A 105 12.67 12.16 1.44
N ALA A 106 12.50 11.08 0.67
CA ALA A 106 12.29 11.12 -0.77
C ALA A 106 11.04 11.90 -1.18
N LEU A 107 10.01 11.93 -0.31
CA LEU A 107 8.79 12.71 -0.50
C LEU A 107 8.92 14.16 -0.03
N ALA A 108 9.74 14.46 0.98
CA ALA A 108 9.93 15.83 1.46
C ALA A 108 10.89 16.66 0.59
N LEU A 109 12.01 16.06 0.16
CA LEU A 109 13.07 16.74 -0.61
C LEU A 109 12.60 17.41 -1.92
N PRO A 110 11.66 16.85 -2.70
CA PRO A 110 11.10 17.48 -3.90
C PRO A 110 10.53 18.89 -3.71
N ALA A 111 10.09 19.24 -2.49
CA ALA A 111 9.63 20.58 -2.16
C ALA A 111 10.71 21.66 -2.46
N TRP A 112 11.99 21.29 -2.37
CA TRP A 112 13.10 22.21 -2.63
C TRP A 112 13.26 22.61 -4.10
N PRO A 113 13.50 21.70 -5.07
CA PRO A 113 13.56 22.11 -6.47
C PRO A 113 12.24 22.74 -6.94
N LEU A 114 11.09 22.32 -6.41
CA LEU A 114 9.80 22.94 -6.69
C LEU A 114 9.73 24.41 -6.23
N PHE A 115 10.21 24.71 -5.03
CA PHE A 115 10.38 26.07 -4.52
C PHE A 115 11.32 26.90 -5.42
N LEU A 116 12.41 26.31 -5.92
CA LEU A 116 13.34 27.00 -6.82
C LEU A 116 12.71 27.28 -8.20
N ILE A 117 11.93 26.34 -8.74
CA ILE A 117 11.15 26.52 -9.99
C ILE A 117 10.20 27.70 -9.82
N ALA A 118 9.42 27.73 -8.74
CA ALA A 118 8.50 28.83 -8.45
C ALA A 118 9.22 30.19 -8.33
N LYS A 119 10.32 30.25 -7.58
CA LYS A 119 11.15 31.47 -7.45
C LYS A 119 11.59 32.00 -8.82
N ARG A 120 12.11 31.12 -9.68
CA ARG A 120 12.57 31.48 -11.03
C ARG A 120 11.43 32.03 -11.88
N ARG A 121 10.27 31.37 -11.86
CA ARG A 121 9.10 31.79 -12.64
C ARG A 121 8.59 33.16 -12.20
N ILE A 122 8.53 33.41 -10.89
CA ILE A 122 8.08 34.72 -10.35
C ILE A 122 9.04 35.84 -10.72
N ALA A 123 10.36 35.61 -10.55
CA ALA A 123 11.38 36.59 -10.91
C ALA A 123 11.33 36.97 -12.39
N GLY A 124 11.00 36.02 -13.28
CA GLY A 124 10.84 36.28 -14.71
C GLY A 124 9.56 37.04 -15.09
N HIS A 125 8.59 37.20 -14.18
CA HIS A 125 7.29 37.81 -14.48
C HIS A 125 7.13 39.25 -13.98
N MET A 126 7.90 39.71 -12.98
CA MET A 126 7.79 41.05 -12.38
C MET A 126 9.09 41.50 -11.69
N ASN A 127 9.43 42.79 -11.83
CA ASN A 127 10.58 43.43 -11.16
C ASN A 127 10.39 43.59 -9.64
N SER A 128 9.14 43.70 -9.16
CA SER A 128 8.78 43.80 -7.73
C SER A 128 7.51 42.99 -7.44
N PRO A 129 7.61 41.70 -7.10
CA PRO A 129 6.43 40.90 -6.76
C PRO A 129 5.73 41.48 -5.53
N GLY A 130 4.42 41.65 -5.60
CA GLY A 130 3.61 42.00 -4.42
C GLY A 130 3.68 40.89 -3.36
N LEU A 131 3.33 41.23 -2.11
CA LEU A 131 3.43 40.35 -0.93
C LEU A 131 3.01 38.89 -1.16
N PHE A 132 1.82 38.68 -1.74
CA PHE A 132 1.24 37.37 -2.00
C PHE A 132 2.00 36.57 -3.09
N LEU A 133 2.51 37.25 -4.12
CA LEU A 133 3.39 36.63 -5.13
C LEU A 133 4.74 36.24 -4.51
N GLY A 134 5.28 37.04 -3.59
CA GLY A 134 6.52 36.71 -2.87
C GLY A 134 6.43 35.43 -2.04
N LEU A 135 5.24 35.10 -1.52
CA LEU A 135 4.99 33.87 -0.76
C LEU A 135 4.72 32.64 -1.64
N THR A 136 4.48 32.83 -2.94
CA THR A 136 4.08 31.75 -3.86
C THR A 136 5.06 30.57 -3.89
N PRO A 137 6.40 30.73 -3.81
CA PRO A 137 7.30 29.58 -3.72
C PRO A 137 7.07 28.74 -2.46
N LEU A 138 6.83 29.38 -1.32
CA LEU A 138 6.52 28.69 -0.07
C LEU A 138 5.15 28.03 -0.13
N ILE A 139 4.14 28.71 -0.69
CA ILE A 139 2.80 28.15 -0.85
C ILE A 139 2.82 26.90 -1.72
N LEU A 140 3.59 26.90 -2.81
CA LEU A 140 3.72 25.74 -3.68
C LEU A 140 4.51 24.59 -3.03
N ALA A 141 5.56 24.91 -2.27
CA ALA A 141 6.28 23.89 -1.50
C ALA A 141 5.40 23.30 -0.39
N ALA A 142 4.63 24.15 0.30
CA ALA A 142 3.65 23.72 1.29
C ALA A 142 2.55 22.86 0.67
N SER A 143 2.01 23.25 -0.50
CA SER A 143 0.96 22.47 -1.17
C SER A 143 1.44 21.10 -1.62
N TRP A 144 2.71 20.94 -1.97
CA TRP A 144 3.35 19.63 -2.16
C TRP A 144 3.35 18.82 -0.86
N LEU A 145 3.85 19.41 0.23
CA LEU A 145 3.99 18.74 1.53
C LEU A 145 2.65 18.43 2.20
N ILE A 146 1.55 19.10 1.83
CA ILE A 146 0.19 18.77 2.30
C ILE A 146 -0.63 18.01 1.25
N TYR A 147 -0.06 17.63 0.11
CA TYR A 147 -0.81 17.00 -0.96
C TYR A 147 -1.26 15.59 -0.54
N PRO A 148 -2.56 15.23 -0.62
CA PRO A 148 -3.05 13.95 -0.11
C PRO A 148 -2.34 12.74 -0.70
N ALA A 149 -2.06 12.74 -2.01
CA ALA A 149 -1.35 11.61 -2.63
C ALA A 149 0.09 11.48 -2.12
N VAL A 150 0.75 12.59 -1.75
CA VAL A 150 2.10 12.54 -1.13
C VAL A 150 2.01 11.90 0.25
N HIS A 151 0.96 12.20 1.02
CA HIS A 151 0.72 11.57 2.33
C HIS A 151 0.34 10.10 2.21
N ASN A 152 -0.49 9.77 1.23
CA ASN A 152 -0.92 8.41 0.95
C ASN A 152 0.27 7.54 0.56
N VAL A 153 1.16 8.03 -0.33
CA VAL A 153 2.41 7.35 -0.67
C VAL A 153 3.30 7.17 0.57
N ALA A 154 3.36 8.16 1.47
CA ALA A 154 4.14 8.05 2.69
C ALA A 154 3.62 6.96 3.65
N MET A 155 2.30 6.82 3.76
CA MET A 155 1.64 5.84 4.66
C MET A 155 1.40 4.47 4.03
N PHE A 156 1.38 4.38 2.70
CA PHE A 156 1.33 3.10 2.00
C PHE A 156 2.67 2.35 2.11
N GLU A 157 2.69 1.10 1.68
CA GLU A 157 3.88 0.24 1.62
C GLU A 157 5.10 0.96 1.00
N PHE A 158 6.32 0.51 1.32
CA PHE A 158 7.54 1.10 0.77
C PHE A 158 7.68 0.81 -0.72
N HIS A 159 8.06 1.83 -1.49
CA HIS A 159 8.26 1.74 -2.94
C HIS A 159 9.48 2.57 -3.39
N LEU A 160 10.08 2.21 -4.54
CA LEU A 160 11.21 2.94 -5.11
C LEU A 160 10.80 4.22 -5.86
N LEU A 161 9.60 4.31 -6.43
CA LEU A 161 9.18 5.46 -7.25
C LEU A 161 9.35 6.83 -6.57
N PRO A 162 9.07 7.01 -5.25
CA PRO A 162 9.23 8.31 -4.60
C PRO A 162 10.63 8.89 -4.78
N PHE A 163 11.66 8.03 -4.88
CA PHE A 163 13.04 8.44 -5.10
C PHE A 163 13.29 9.04 -6.49
N ALA A 164 12.37 8.86 -7.46
CA ALA A 164 12.44 9.53 -8.76
C ALA A 164 12.03 11.02 -8.68
N LEU A 165 11.24 11.42 -7.69
CA LEU A 165 10.65 12.76 -7.63
C LEU A 165 11.71 13.87 -7.54
N LEU A 166 12.64 13.74 -6.59
CA LEU A 166 13.71 14.72 -6.38
C LEU A 166 14.56 14.94 -7.65
N PRO A 167 15.14 13.89 -8.27
CA PRO A 167 15.90 14.07 -9.50
C PRO A 167 15.02 14.54 -10.67
N LEU A 168 13.76 14.10 -10.80
CA LEU A 168 12.87 14.60 -11.86
C LEU A 168 12.60 16.11 -11.73
N PHE A 169 12.33 16.62 -10.53
CA PHE A 169 12.15 18.06 -10.33
C PHE A 169 13.44 18.85 -10.56
N PHE A 170 14.61 18.32 -10.18
CA PHE A 170 15.88 18.96 -10.53
C PHE A 170 16.19 18.92 -12.03
N ALA A 171 15.80 17.85 -12.73
CA ALA A 171 15.88 17.77 -14.18
C ALA A 171 14.97 18.83 -14.84
N LEU A 172 13.73 18.98 -14.37
CA LEU A 172 12.82 20.04 -14.81
C LEU A 172 13.36 21.44 -14.52
N LEU A 173 13.98 21.66 -13.36
CA LEU A 173 14.64 22.91 -13.03
C LEU A 173 15.83 23.18 -13.98
N ALA A 174 16.64 22.17 -14.29
CA ALA A 174 17.74 22.28 -15.23
C ALA A 174 17.27 22.56 -16.66
N TYR A 175 16.14 21.94 -17.06
CA TYR A 175 15.44 22.20 -18.31
C TYR A 175 15.02 23.68 -18.42
N GLU A 176 14.39 24.25 -17.38
CA GLU A 176 14.04 25.68 -17.35
C GLU A 176 15.26 26.62 -17.34
N GLN A 177 16.39 26.13 -16.82
CA GLN A 177 17.65 26.85 -16.79
C GLN A 177 18.45 26.72 -18.10
N GLY A 178 18.05 25.82 -19.01
CA GLY A 178 18.83 25.50 -20.20
C GLY A 178 20.17 24.82 -19.88
N ARG A 179 20.33 24.24 -18.68
CA ARG A 179 21.58 23.63 -18.20
C ARG A 179 21.63 22.13 -18.52
N LYS A 180 22.17 21.82 -19.71
CA LYS A 180 22.24 20.47 -20.28
C LYS A 180 22.92 19.44 -19.36
N SER A 181 24.07 19.77 -18.77
CA SER A 181 24.82 18.83 -17.90
C SER A 181 24.05 18.44 -16.64
N ARG A 182 23.42 19.42 -15.98
CA ARG A 182 22.57 19.17 -14.81
C ARG A 182 21.36 18.34 -15.18
N PHE A 183 20.73 18.62 -16.32
CA PHE A 183 19.63 17.81 -16.81
C PHE A 183 20.05 16.34 -17.00
N LEU A 184 21.17 16.09 -17.69
CA LEU A 184 21.66 14.73 -17.90
C LEU A 184 21.95 14.00 -16.58
N LEU A 185 22.61 14.66 -15.62
CA LEU A 185 22.89 14.08 -14.31
C LEU A 185 21.61 13.65 -13.60
N PHE A 186 20.65 14.56 -13.46
CA PHE A 186 19.43 14.27 -12.73
C PHE A 186 18.49 13.33 -13.48
N ALA A 187 18.44 13.42 -14.82
CA ALA A 187 17.71 12.44 -15.62
C ALA A 187 18.31 11.05 -15.45
N ALA A 188 19.64 10.89 -15.50
CA ALA A 188 20.30 9.61 -15.27
C ALA A 188 19.97 9.02 -13.89
N ILE A 189 20.05 9.83 -12.82
CA ILE A 189 19.67 9.39 -11.47
C ILE A 189 18.20 8.96 -11.41
N ALA A 190 17.28 9.72 -12.02
CA ALA A 190 15.86 9.37 -12.04
C ALA A 190 15.60 8.04 -12.77
N LEU A 191 16.32 7.77 -13.86
CA LEU A 191 16.13 6.55 -14.65
C LEU A 191 16.56 5.29 -13.89
N LEU A 192 17.55 5.37 -12.99
CA LEU A 192 17.93 4.25 -12.13
C LEU A 192 16.79 3.74 -11.23
N VAL A 193 15.77 4.56 -10.99
CA VAL A 193 14.69 4.22 -10.05
C VAL A 193 13.79 3.13 -10.58
N ARG A 194 13.32 3.26 -11.83
CA ARG A 194 12.40 2.32 -12.47
C ARG A 194 12.31 2.55 -13.98
N GLU A 195 11.89 1.54 -14.73
CA GLU A 195 11.74 1.58 -16.18
C GLU A 195 10.78 2.68 -16.66
N ASP A 196 9.62 2.81 -16.03
CA ASP A 196 8.54 3.72 -16.45
C ASP A 196 8.84 5.21 -16.18
N VAL A 197 9.83 5.52 -15.34
CA VAL A 197 10.41 6.87 -15.22
C VAL A 197 10.95 7.36 -16.57
N GLY A 198 11.41 6.44 -17.43
CA GLY A 198 11.83 6.71 -18.80
C GLY A 198 10.77 7.42 -19.63
N LEU A 199 9.49 7.10 -19.42
CA LEU A 199 8.38 7.71 -20.14
C LEU A 199 8.19 9.19 -19.75
N VAL A 200 8.40 9.53 -18.48
CA VAL A 200 8.35 10.93 -18.01
C VAL A 200 9.52 11.73 -18.57
N VAL A 201 10.74 11.17 -18.57
CA VAL A 201 11.93 11.80 -19.16
C VAL A 201 11.75 12.01 -20.66
N ALA A 202 11.21 11.02 -21.37
CA ALA A 202 10.92 11.15 -22.80
C ALA A 202 9.89 12.25 -23.09
N ALA A 203 8.87 12.39 -22.25
CA ALA A 203 7.86 13.43 -22.38
C ALA A 203 8.43 14.85 -22.19
N ILE A 204 9.58 15.02 -21.53
CA ILE A 204 10.30 16.32 -21.50
C ILE A 204 10.78 16.70 -22.91
N GLY A 205 11.17 15.72 -23.74
CA GLY A 205 11.54 15.95 -25.14
C GLY A 205 10.35 16.40 -25.98
N LEU A 206 9.18 15.80 -25.76
CA LEU A 206 7.92 16.22 -26.38
C LEU A 206 7.51 17.63 -25.94
N LEU A 207 7.63 17.93 -24.64
CA LEU A 207 7.44 19.29 -24.13
C LEU A 207 8.38 20.29 -24.82
N ALA A 208 9.66 19.93 -24.97
CA ALA A 208 10.66 20.75 -25.66
C ALA A 208 10.33 20.98 -27.14
N TRP A 209 9.73 19.99 -27.79
CA TRP A 209 9.20 20.11 -29.16
C TRP A 209 8.08 21.15 -29.22
N MET A 210 7.09 21.04 -28.35
CA MET A 210 5.99 22.01 -28.25
C MET A 210 6.47 23.42 -27.85
N GLU A 211 7.57 23.52 -27.12
CA GLU A 211 8.25 24.77 -26.77
C GLU A 211 9.21 25.29 -27.82
N ARG A 212 9.38 24.58 -28.95
CA ARG A 212 10.33 24.94 -30.01
C ARG A 212 11.76 25.16 -29.49
N ARG A 213 12.17 24.44 -28.45
CA ARG A 213 13.55 24.48 -27.93
C ARG A 213 14.55 23.99 -28.97
N THR A 214 15.86 24.14 -28.72
CA THR A 214 16.91 23.59 -29.61
C THR A 214 16.73 22.09 -29.82
N LEU A 215 17.18 21.55 -30.97
CA LEU A 215 17.06 20.12 -31.30
C LEU A 215 17.60 19.20 -30.20
N TRP A 216 18.67 19.61 -29.50
CA TRP A 216 19.22 18.89 -28.35
C TRP A 216 18.15 18.59 -27.28
N TRP A 217 17.36 19.59 -26.88
CA TRP A 217 16.30 19.43 -25.87
C TRP A 217 15.13 18.58 -26.36
N ARG A 218 14.93 18.47 -27.67
CA ARG A 218 13.86 17.66 -28.27
C ARG A 218 14.26 16.19 -28.33
N LEU A 219 15.48 15.91 -28.78
CA LEU A 219 15.95 14.56 -29.05
C LEU A 219 16.56 13.88 -27.81
N VAL A 220 17.40 14.57 -27.04
CA VAL A 220 18.16 13.92 -25.95
C VAL A 220 17.25 13.34 -24.86
N PRO A 221 16.27 14.06 -24.30
CA PRO A 221 15.35 13.47 -23.32
C PRO A 221 14.52 12.33 -23.91
N ALA A 222 14.08 12.47 -25.16
CA ALA A 222 13.29 11.44 -25.86
C ALA A 222 14.09 10.14 -26.05
N VAL A 223 15.30 10.23 -26.60
CA VAL A 223 16.18 9.08 -26.82
C VAL A 223 16.63 8.48 -25.51
N LEU A 224 17.01 9.30 -24.51
CA LEU A 224 17.44 8.82 -23.21
C LEU A 224 16.29 8.09 -22.47
N GLY A 225 15.10 8.68 -22.44
CA GLY A 225 13.94 8.12 -21.75
C GLY A 225 13.39 6.85 -22.43
N LEU A 226 13.20 6.88 -23.75
CA LEU A 226 12.69 5.72 -24.51
C LEU A 226 13.75 4.61 -24.61
N GLY A 227 15.03 4.98 -24.77
CA GLY A 227 16.14 4.04 -24.79
C GLY A 227 16.29 3.33 -23.45
N TRP A 228 16.18 4.06 -22.33
CA TRP A 228 16.14 3.45 -21.00
C TRP A 228 14.94 2.54 -20.83
N PHE A 229 13.72 2.99 -21.16
CA PHE A 229 12.51 2.17 -21.03
C PHE A 229 12.67 0.84 -21.78
N ALA A 230 13.13 0.86 -23.03
CA ALA A 230 13.37 -0.35 -23.80
C ALA A 230 14.49 -1.24 -23.22
N ALA A 231 15.61 -0.65 -22.79
CA ALA A 231 16.71 -1.39 -22.17
C ALA A 231 16.32 -2.02 -20.84
N ALA A 232 15.54 -1.30 -20.02
CA ALA A 232 15.05 -1.76 -18.75
C ALA A 232 14.04 -2.89 -18.91
N LEU A 233 13.13 -2.83 -19.89
CA LEU A 233 12.25 -3.97 -20.20
C LEU A 233 13.05 -5.22 -20.62
N ARG A 234 14.12 -5.06 -21.38
CA ARG A 234 15.02 -6.16 -21.74
C ARG A 234 15.73 -6.75 -20.52
N LEU A 235 16.21 -5.88 -19.62
CA LEU A 235 16.81 -6.28 -18.35
C LEU A 235 15.81 -7.08 -17.50
N ILE A 236 14.58 -6.59 -17.39
CA ILE A 236 13.52 -7.24 -16.63
C ILE A 236 13.19 -8.61 -17.24
N SER A 237 12.93 -8.68 -18.54
CA SER A 237 12.71 -9.95 -19.24
C SER A 237 13.84 -10.96 -19.05
N HIS A 238 15.09 -10.51 -18.94
CA HIS A 238 16.24 -11.41 -18.74
C HIS A 238 16.23 -12.08 -17.35
N PHE A 239 15.77 -11.37 -16.33
CA PHE A 239 15.72 -11.87 -14.95
C PHE A 239 14.34 -12.40 -14.53
N ALA A 240 13.31 -12.15 -15.34
CA ALA A 240 11.97 -12.67 -15.10
C ALA A 240 11.94 -14.19 -15.33
N PRO A 241 11.28 -14.97 -14.46
CA PRO A 241 11.19 -16.42 -14.60
C PRO A 241 10.66 -16.90 -15.96
N GLU A 242 9.67 -16.18 -16.50
CA GLU A 242 8.99 -16.51 -17.76
C GLU A 242 9.64 -15.84 -18.99
N GLY A 243 10.80 -15.18 -18.84
CA GLY A 243 11.49 -14.51 -19.95
C GLY A 243 10.80 -13.26 -20.51
N GLY A 244 9.74 -12.78 -19.83
CA GLY A 244 8.87 -11.70 -20.32
C GLY A 244 8.47 -10.70 -19.23
N TYR A 245 8.06 -9.51 -19.65
CA TYR A 245 7.55 -8.49 -18.73
C TYR A 245 6.14 -8.86 -18.25
N LYS A 246 6.04 -9.41 -17.03
CA LYS A 246 4.79 -10.00 -16.50
C LYS A 246 3.59 -9.05 -16.49
N PHE A 247 3.83 -7.74 -16.32
CA PHE A 247 2.76 -6.73 -16.26
C PHE A 247 2.10 -6.42 -17.61
N LEU A 248 2.56 -7.02 -18.72
CA LEU A 248 1.84 -6.98 -20.00
C LEU A 248 0.44 -7.61 -19.90
N VAL A 249 0.20 -8.49 -18.92
CA VAL A 249 -1.11 -9.11 -18.68
C VAL A 249 -2.24 -8.09 -18.53
N TYR A 250 -1.95 -6.91 -17.94
CA TYR A 250 -2.92 -5.83 -17.78
C TYR A 250 -3.38 -5.22 -19.11
N TYR A 251 -2.65 -5.45 -20.20
CA TYR A 251 -2.93 -4.90 -21.52
C TYR A 251 -3.39 -5.97 -22.52
N SER A 252 -3.64 -7.20 -22.07
CA SER A 252 -4.09 -8.33 -22.89
C SER A 252 -5.36 -8.03 -23.72
N TRP A 253 -6.22 -7.13 -23.23
CA TRP A 253 -7.42 -6.69 -23.97
C TRP A 253 -7.10 -5.82 -25.21
N LEU A 254 -5.89 -5.29 -25.31
CA LEU A 254 -5.42 -4.51 -26.46
C LEU A 254 -4.81 -5.39 -27.55
N GLY A 255 -4.16 -6.49 -27.18
CA GLY A 255 -3.55 -7.43 -28.13
C GLY A 255 -2.68 -8.46 -27.43
N GLU A 256 -2.20 -9.44 -28.19
CA GLU A 256 -1.39 -10.55 -27.68
C GLU A 256 0.11 -10.23 -27.72
N THR A 257 0.52 -9.31 -28.60
CA THR A 257 1.93 -8.92 -28.74
C THR A 257 2.18 -7.46 -28.31
N PRO A 258 3.41 -7.10 -27.88
CA PRO A 258 3.74 -5.70 -27.56
C PRO A 258 3.48 -4.72 -28.71
N ALA A 259 3.66 -5.18 -29.97
CA ALA A 259 3.39 -4.37 -31.15
C ALA A 259 1.88 -4.11 -31.32
N GLU A 260 1.04 -5.14 -31.15
CA GLU A 260 -0.41 -4.98 -31.19
C GLU A 260 -0.91 -4.07 -30.07
N ILE A 261 -0.41 -4.25 -28.84
CA ILE A 261 -0.75 -3.39 -27.70
C ILE A 261 -0.42 -1.92 -28.03
N ALA A 262 0.75 -1.65 -28.61
CA ALA A 262 1.18 -0.30 -28.96
C ALA A 262 0.36 0.32 -30.11
N LEU A 263 -0.11 -0.49 -31.07
CA LEU A 263 -0.88 -0.02 -32.22
C LEU A 263 -2.39 0.08 -31.95
N SER A 264 -2.92 -0.71 -31.01
CA SER A 264 -4.34 -0.75 -30.68
C SER A 264 -4.97 0.58 -30.32
N PRO A 265 -4.29 1.52 -29.62
CA PRO A 265 -4.80 2.87 -29.42
C PRO A 265 -5.24 3.58 -30.70
N PHE A 266 -4.54 3.32 -31.82
CA PHE A 266 -4.77 3.93 -33.12
C PHE A 266 -5.71 3.09 -34.00
N LEU A 267 -5.65 1.76 -33.87
CA LEU A 267 -6.45 0.82 -34.66
C LEU A 267 -7.87 0.62 -34.11
N LYS A 268 -8.08 0.81 -32.79
CA LYS A 268 -9.34 0.56 -32.09
C LYS A 268 -9.85 1.80 -31.31
N PRO A 269 -9.91 3.00 -31.92
CA PRO A 269 -10.10 4.26 -31.18
C PRO A 269 -11.43 4.33 -30.40
N LEU A 270 -12.52 3.76 -30.93
CA LEU A 270 -13.81 3.75 -30.23
C LEU A 270 -13.78 2.89 -28.97
N THR A 271 -13.09 1.74 -29.00
CA THR A 271 -12.91 0.87 -27.83
C THR A 271 -12.11 1.58 -26.75
N ILE A 272 -11.03 2.26 -27.15
CA ILE A 272 -10.21 3.06 -26.23
C ILE A 272 -11.03 4.18 -25.59
N ILE A 273 -11.77 4.96 -26.38
CA ILE A 273 -12.60 6.05 -25.85
C ILE A 273 -13.59 5.52 -24.80
N ARG A 274 -14.25 4.38 -25.06
CA ARG A 274 -15.15 3.75 -24.08
C ARG A 274 -14.43 3.33 -22.80
N HIS A 275 -13.22 2.78 -22.92
CA HIS A 275 -12.40 2.40 -21.77
C HIS A 275 -11.89 3.60 -20.97
N LEU A 276 -11.62 4.72 -21.63
CA LEU A 276 -11.16 5.95 -21.00
C LEU A 276 -12.31 6.68 -20.27
N LEU A 277 -13.52 6.70 -20.83
CA LEU A 277 -14.68 7.42 -20.30
C LEU A 277 -15.44 6.61 -19.25
N THR A 278 -14.81 6.39 -18.10
CA THR A 278 -15.40 5.69 -16.95
C THR A 278 -15.42 6.59 -15.71
N VAL A 279 -16.33 6.32 -14.78
CA VAL A 279 -16.42 7.06 -13.51
C VAL A 279 -15.11 6.98 -12.71
N PRO A 280 -14.45 5.81 -12.55
CA PRO A 280 -13.16 5.74 -11.84
C PRO A 280 -12.05 6.57 -12.48
N ASN A 281 -11.95 6.60 -13.82
CA ASN A 281 -10.96 7.43 -14.50
C ASN A 281 -11.21 8.93 -14.26
N LEU A 282 -12.48 9.34 -14.31
CA LEU A 282 -12.86 10.71 -14.01
C LEU A 282 -12.60 11.07 -12.54
N GLU A 283 -12.92 10.18 -11.60
CA GLU A 283 -12.63 10.33 -10.17
C GLU A 283 -11.14 10.58 -9.94
N MET A 284 -10.26 9.80 -10.56
CA MET A 284 -8.81 9.97 -10.47
C MET A 284 -8.37 11.36 -10.98
N ILE A 285 -8.84 11.77 -12.15
CA ILE A 285 -8.51 13.09 -12.74
C ILE A 285 -9.03 14.21 -11.82
N LEU A 286 -10.24 14.08 -11.28
CA LEU A 286 -10.78 15.07 -10.35
C LEU A 286 -9.99 15.12 -9.04
N GLY A 287 -9.63 13.97 -8.49
CA GLY A 287 -8.86 13.86 -7.25
C GLY A 287 -7.44 14.41 -7.36
N PHE A 288 -6.79 14.31 -8.53
CA PHE A 288 -5.50 15.00 -8.75
C PHE A 288 -5.65 16.54 -8.83
N GLY A 289 -6.77 17.03 -9.39
CA GLY A 289 -7.00 18.45 -9.63
C GLY A 289 -7.49 19.20 -8.39
N LEU A 290 -8.38 18.60 -7.61
CA LEU A 290 -9.09 19.23 -6.49
C LEU A 290 -8.15 19.88 -5.45
N PRO A 291 -7.07 19.23 -4.95
CA PRO A 291 -6.21 19.82 -3.93
C PRO A 291 -5.41 21.04 -4.42
N LEU A 292 -5.39 21.27 -5.73
CA LEU A 292 -4.69 22.38 -6.37
C LEU A 292 -5.66 23.35 -7.06
N LEU A 293 -6.94 23.32 -6.68
CA LEU A 293 -8.02 24.14 -7.23
C LEU A 293 -8.11 24.02 -8.77
N PHE A 294 -7.78 22.83 -9.31
CA PHE A 294 -7.75 22.54 -10.75
C PHE A 294 -6.83 23.46 -11.58
N LEU A 295 -6.00 24.30 -10.94
CA LEU A 295 -5.05 25.20 -11.61
C LEU A 295 -4.10 24.48 -12.59
N PRO A 296 -3.58 23.28 -12.30
CA PRO A 296 -2.74 22.54 -13.25
C PRO A 296 -3.39 22.37 -14.64
N TYR A 297 -4.71 22.17 -14.69
CA TYR A 297 -5.45 21.87 -15.91
C TYR A 297 -5.59 23.07 -16.85
N LEU A 298 -5.33 24.27 -16.35
CA LEU A 298 -5.21 25.48 -17.17
C LEU A 298 -3.90 25.55 -17.96
N LYS A 299 -2.97 24.59 -17.74
CA LYS A 299 -1.65 24.52 -18.37
C LYS A 299 -1.43 23.20 -19.10
N PRO A 300 -2.26 22.86 -20.10
CA PRO A 300 -2.23 21.57 -20.78
C PRO A 300 -0.87 21.26 -21.43
N LYS A 301 -0.14 22.28 -21.89
CA LYS A 301 1.22 22.11 -22.41
C LYS A 301 2.18 21.45 -21.43
N ARG A 302 2.05 21.73 -20.13
CA ARG A 302 2.87 21.14 -19.06
C ARG A 302 2.45 19.72 -18.70
N LEU A 303 1.15 19.44 -18.84
CA LEU A 303 0.57 18.14 -18.58
C LEU A 303 0.95 17.09 -19.62
N VAL A 304 1.62 17.46 -20.71
CA VAL A 304 2.18 16.48 -21.66
C VAL A 304 3.14 15.50 -20.98
N LEU A 305 3.76 15.89 -19.86
CA LEU A 305 4.57 15.02 -19.02
C LEU A 305 3.79 13.83 -18.44
N LEU A 306 2.45 13.90 -18.40
CA LEU A 306 1.57 12.82 -17.97
C LEU A 306 1.33 11.77 -19.05
N ILE A 307 1.71 11.99 -20.31
CA ILE A 307 1.30 11.09 -21.40
C ILE A 307 1.71 9.63 -21.16
N GLY A 308 2.92 9.41 -20.62
CA GLY A 308 3.41 8.09 -20.24
C GLY A 308 2.65 7.50 -19.04
N PRO A 309 2.68 8.13 -17.86
CA PRO A 309 1.96 7.65 -16.68
C PRO A 309 0.45 7.44 -16.91
N LEU A 310 -0.22 8.34 -17.65
CA LEU A 310 -1.62 8.17 -18.03
C LEU A 310 -1.82 6.99 -18.96
N ALA A 311 -0.97 6.80 -19.98
CA ALA A 311 -1.09 5.65 -20.86
C ALA A 311 -0.94 4.33 -20.08
N GLN A 312 0.03 4.26 -19.17
CA GLN A 312 0.26 3.09 -18.33
C GLN A 312 -0.96 2.73 -17.47
N ILE A 313 -1.56 3.72 -16.80
CA ILE A 313 -2.69 3.47 -15.90
C ILE A 313 -4.02 3.32 -16.66
N LEU A 314 -4.31 4.23 -17.58
CA LEU A 314 -5.61 4.28 -18.25
C LEU A 314 -5.77 3.20 -19.33
N LEU A 315 -4.69 2.69 -19.93
CA LEU A 315 -4.77 1.59 -20.90
C LEU A 315 -4.70 0.20 -20.23
N GLY A 316 -4.35 0.12 -18.95
CA GLY A 316 -4.47 -1.11 -18.18
C GLY A 316 -5.94 -1.50 -18.03
N ALA A 317 -6.23 -2.81 -18.02
CA ALA A 317 -7.58 -3.34 -17.85
C ALA A 317 -8.30 -2.82 -16.59
N PRO A 318 -7.64 -2.63 -15.42
CA PRO A 318 -8.28 -2.02 -14.26
C PRO A 318 -8.64 -0.54 -14.44
N GLY A 319 -7.94 0.19 -15.31
CA GLY A 319 -8.04 1.64 -15.43
C GLY A 319 -7.48 2.40 -14.23
N GLY A 320 -7.94 3.64 -14.05
CA GLY A 320 -7.64 4.50 -12.90
C GLY A 320 -8.61 4.30 -11.73
N GLY A 321 -8.75 5.32 -10.89
CA GLY A 321 -9.65 5.35 -9.73
C GLY A 321 -9.01 5.90 -8.46
N ALA A 322 -9.77 5.91 -7.37
CA ALA A 322 -9.29 6.31 -6.04
C ALA A 322 -8.02 5.57 -5.61
N LEU A 323 -7.90 4.27 -5.92
CA LEU A 323 -6.73 3.45 -5.55
C LEU A 323 -5.41 4.04 -6.06
N ILE A 324 -5.41 4.70 -7.23
CA ILE A 324 -4.22 5.36 -7.77
C ILE A 324 -3.77 6.51 -6.87
N LEU A 325 -4.71 7.27 -6.31
CA LEU A 325 -4.46 8.40 -5.40
C LEU A 325 -4.10 7.94 -3.99
N GLU A 326 -4.52 6.73 -3.60
CA GLU A 326 -4.31 6.14 -2.27
C GLU A 326 -3.01 5.34 -2.15
N THR A 327 -2.31 5.08 -3.25
CA THR A 327 -1.12 4.22 -3.30
C THR A 327 0.06 4.92 -3.98
N HIS A 328 1.18 4.21 -4.09
CA HIS A 328 2.39 4.70 -4.75
C HIS A 328 2.19 5.04 -6.25
N TYR A 329 1.14 4.53 -6.91
CA TYR A 329 0.87 4.77 -8.33
C TYR A 329 0.70 6.25 -8.69
N ALA A 330 0.30 7.10 -7.74
CA ALA A 330 0.22 8.55 -7.96
C ALA A 330 1.57 9.22 -8.26
N THR A 331 2.69 8.61 -7.87
CA THR A 331 4.00 9.27 -7.81
C THR A 331 4.42 9.93 -9.13
N LEU A 332 4.33 9.22 -10.26
CA LEU A 332 4.81 9.73 -11.55
C LEU A 332 3.86 10.78 -12.19
N PHE A 333 2.66 10.97 -11.63
CA PHE A 333 1.76 12.04 -12.05
C PHE A 333 2.18 13.39 -11.46
N LEU A 334 2.74 13.38 -10.25
CA LEU A 334 3.01 14.58 -9.47
C LEU A 334 3.99 15.57 -10.13
N PRO A 335 5.09 15.15 -10.79
CA PRO A 335 5.99 16.07 -11.48
C PRO A 335 5.26 16.95 -12.49
N ALA A 336 4.40 16.37 -13.32
CA ALA A 336 3.64 17.11 -14.32
C ALA A 336 2.61 18.06 -13.68
N ILE A 337 1.86 17.55 -12.70
CA ILE A 337 0.81 18.30 -11.99
C ILE A 337 1.40 19.53 -11.31
N PHE A 338 2.50 19.38 -10.58
CA PHE A 338 3.14 20.50 -9.86
C PHE A 338 3.97 21.41 -10.78
N PHE A 339 4.53 20.88 -11.87
CA PHE A 339 5.15 21.71 -12.90
C PHE A 339 4.11 22.56 -13.66
N ALA A 340 2.89 22.06 -13.84
CA ALA A 340 1.76 22.82 -14.35
C ALA A 340 1.24 23.84 -13.32
N ALA A 341 1.04 23.41 -12.06
CA ALA A 341 0.58 24.25 -10.95
C ALA A 341 1.46 25.50 -10.76
N SER A 342 2.78 25.30 -10.79
CA SER A 342 3.77 26.37 -10.62
C SER A 342 3.73 27.42 -11.74
N GLU A 343 3.22 27.09 -12.93
CA GLU A 343 3.00 28.09 -13.98
C GLU A 343 1.62 28.75 -13.82
N ALA A 344 0.60 27.94 -13.52
CA ALA A 344 -0.77 28.40 -13.37
C ALA A 344 -0.89 29.46 -12.28
N ILE A 345 -0.32 29.20 -11.09
CA ILE A 345 -0.40 30.11 -9.94
C ILE A 345 0.20 31.49 -10.22
N VAL A 346 1.20 31.59 -11.11
CA VAL A 346 1.84 32.86 -11.49
C VAL A 346 1.08 33.58 -12.61
N SER A 347 0.42 32.84 -13.52
CA SER A 347 -0.12 33.40 -14.76
C SER A 347 -1.64 33.61 -14.77
N VAL A 348 -2.42 32.81 -14.02
CA VAL A 348 -3.89 32.92 -13.95
C VAL A 348 -4.39 34.29 -13.46
N PRO A 349 -3.79 34.92 -12.44
CA PRO A 349 -4.21 36.25 -12.01
C PRO A 349 -4.20 37.28 -13.14
N LYS A 350 -3.21 37.23 -14.05
CA LYS A 350 -3.14 38.14 -15.21
C LYS A 350 -4.29 37.89 -16.20
N MET A 351 -4.67 36.64 -16.41
CA MET A 351 -5.77 36.26 -17.30
C MET A 351 -7.12 36.79 -16.79
N LEU A 352 -7.33 36.75 -15.48
CA LEU A 352 -8.57 37.18 -14.84
C LEU A 352 -8.70 38.71 -14.79
N THR A 353 -7.61 39.44 -14.55
CA THR A 353 -7.65 40.92 -14.55
C THR A 353 -7.88 41.56 -15.89
N GLY A 354 -7.52 40.89 -16.98
CA GLY A 354 -7.88 41.37 -18.33
C GLY A 354 -9.40 41.38 -18.56
N ARG A 355 -10.18 40.73 -17.69
CA ARG A 355 -11.65 40.58 -17.81
C ARG A 355 -12.45 41.27 -16.70
N SER A 356 -11.86 41.60 -15.55
CA SER A 356 -12.57 42.26 -14.44
C SER A 356 -12.38 43.77 -14.47
N ARG A 357 -13.47 44.54 -14.35
CA ARG A 357 -13.45 46.00 -14.19
C ARG A 357 -13.40 46.46 -12.72
N THR A 358 -13.61 45.56 -11.76
CA THR A 358 -13.87 45.89 -10.34
C THR A 358 -12.78 45.44 -9.37
N LEU A 359 -12.07 44.34 -9.64
CA LEU A 359 -11.01 43.83 -8.76
C LEU A 359 -9.62 44.19 -9.31
N THR A 360 -8.74 44.66 -8.42
CA THR A 360 -7.33 44.83 -8.78
C THR A 360 -6.63 43.47 -8.90
N LEU A 361 -5.54 43.39 -9.68
CA LEU A 361 -4.69 42.19 -9.79
C LEU A 361 -4.25 41.62 -8.45
N ARG A 362 -4.05 42.52 -7.46
CA ARG A 362 -3.61 42.17 -6.12
C ARG A 362 -4.70 41.46 -5.31
N GLU A 363 -5.95 41.87 -5.46
CA GLU A 363 -7.09 41.27 -4.76
C GLU A 363 -7.44 39.90 -5.33
N MET A 364 -7.50 39.76 -6.66
CA MET A 364 -7.77 38.46 -7.29
C MET A 364 -6.69 37.44 -6.98
N LEU A 365 -5.41 37.86 -6.98
CA LEU A 365 -4.29 37.01 -6.60
C LEU A 365 -4.42 36.50 -5.15
N GLY A 366 -4.80 37.39 -4.22
CA GLY A 366 -5.04 37.02 -2.82
C GLY A 366 -6.14 35.97 -2.68
N VAL A 367 -7.28 36.17 -3.35
CA VAL A 367 -8.41 35.22 -3.34
C VAL A 367 -8.00 33.87 -3.92
N VAL A 368 -7.35 33.83 -5.09
CA VAL A 368 -6.91 32.58 -5.73
C VAL A 368 -5.94 31.81 -4.81
N ILE A 369 -4.99 32.50 -4.18
CA ILE A 369 -4.03 31.88 -3.26
C ILE A 369 -4.73 31.34 -2.01
N VAL A 370 -5.69 32.07 -1.43
CA VAL A 370 -6.44 31.62 -0.27
C VAL A 370 -7.30 30.41 -0.62
N CYS A 371 -8.06 30.45 -1.72
CA CYS A 371 -8.85 29.30 -2.19
C CYS A 371 -7.96 28.10 -2.50
N TYR A 372 -6.78 28.30 -3.08
CA TYR A 372 -5.81 27.25 -3.35
C TYR A 372 -5.30 26.62 -2.04
N ALA A 373 -4.94 27.43 -1.05
CA ALA A 373 -4.50 26.93 0.25
C ALA A 373 -5.62 26.17 0.99
N LEU A 374 -6.85 26.71 0.98
CA LEU A 374 -8.02 26.06 1.58
C LEU A 374 -8.36 24.74 0.89
N ALA A 375 -8.30 24.67 -0.44
CA ALA A 375 -8.51 23.42 -1.18
C ALA A 375 -7.46 22.36 -0.82
N GLY A 376 -6.19 22.78 -0.69
CA GLY A 376 -5.10 21.91 -0.22
C GLY A 376 -5.33 21.39 1.19
N ILE A 377 -5.64 22.26 2.15
CA ILE A 377 -5.89 21.88 3.55
C ILE A 377 -7.11 20.98 3.66
N TYR A 378 -8.23 21.35 3.02
CA TYR A 378 -9.46 20.56 3.01
C TYR A 378 -9.19 19.14 2.47
N SER A 379 -8.50 19.06 1.34
CA SER A 379 -8.16 17.76 0.73
C SER A 379 -7.20 16.95 1.60
N ALA A 380 -6.21 17.59 2.24
CA ALA A 380 -5.27 16.92 3.14
C ALA A 380 -5.97 16.29 4.34
N LEU A 381 -6.96 16.98 4.90
CA LEU A 381 -7.73 16.51 6.05
C LEU A 381 -8.68 15.37 5.67
N LEU A 382 -9.35 15.45 4.53
CA LEU A 382 -10.39 14.47 4.15
C LEU A 382 -9.88 13.28 3.33
N LEU A 383 -8.90 13.49 2.46
CA LEU A 383 -8.39 12.49 1.53
C LEU A 383 -7.02 11.95 1.96
N GLY A 384 -6.39 12.57 2.96
CA GLY A 384 -5.12 12.15 3.53
C GLY A 384 -5.29 11.19 4.72
N PRO A 385 -4.20 10.51 5.13
CA PRO A 385 -4.23 9.49 6.17
C PRO A 385 -4.04 10.03 7.59
N VAL A 386 -3.78 11.32 7.76
CA VAL A 386 -3.41 11.91 9.06
C VAL A 386 -4.57 11.85 10.07
N LEU A 387 -5.79 12.24 9.68
CA LEU A 387 -6.95 12.16 10.58
C LEU A 387 -7.34 10.72 10.91
N PRO A 388 -7.43 9.79 9.95
CA PRO A 388 -7.64 8.37 10.26
C PRO A 388 -6.56 7.79 11.20
N ALA A 389 -5.29 8.14 10.99
CA ALA A 389 -4.21 7.71 11.88
C ALA A 389 -4.39 8.28 13.29
N ALA A 390 -4.69 9.57 13.43
CA ALA A 390 -4.94 10.19 14.73
C ALA A 390 -6.12 9.53 15.47
N ALA A 391 -7.21 9.20 14.76
CA ALA A 391 -8.37 8.51 15.33
C ALA A 391 -8.00 7.11 15.84
N ARG A 392 -7.23 6.34 15.06
CA ARG A 392 -6.79 4.99 15.44
C ARG A 392 -5.73 5.01 16.56
N ILE A 393 -4.87 6.02 16.61
CA ILE A 393 -3.93 6.24 17.74
C ILE A 393 -4.67 6.55 19.04
N ALA A 394 -5.80 7.26 18.97
CA ALA A 394 -6.59 7.63 20.14
C ALA A 394 -7.29 6.42 20.80
N ASP A 395 -7.49 5.32 20.06
CA ASP A 395 -8.07 4.07 20.58
C ASP A 395 -7.17 2.86 20.25
N PRO A 396 -6.03 2.68 20.95
CA PRO A 396 -5.01 1.72 20.57
C PRO A 396 -5.23 0.32 21.17
N ALA A 397 -6.35 0.06 21.86
CA ALA A 397 -6.49 -1.12 22.71
C ALA A 397 -6.32 -2.44 21.94
N GLU A 398 -7.06 -2.59 20.83
CA GLU A 398 -7.00 -3.79 19.99
C GLU A 398 -5.63 -3.93 19.29
N ASP A 399 -5.15 -2.85 18.68
CA ASP A 399 -3.86 -2.82 17.99
C ASP A 399 -2.71 -3.21 18.93
N ARG A 400 -2.73 -2.73 20.18
CA ARG A 400 -1.69 -3.02 21.17
C ARG A 400 -1.72 -4.46 21.66
N ILE A 401 -2.89 -5.10 21.75
CA ILE A 401 -3.02 -6.51 22.12
C ILE A 401 -2.53 -7.39 20.97
N ARG A 402 -2.98 -7.09 19.75
CA ARG A 402 -2.58 -7.80 18.53
C ARG A 402 -1.07 -7.72 18.33
N ALA A 403 -0.50 -6.52 18.38
CA ALA A 403 0.94 -6.29 18.18
C ALA A 403 1.79 -7.07 19.19
N ARG A 404 1.45 -7.00 20.49
CA ARG A 404 2.16 -7.77 21.53
C ARG A 404 2.09 -9.28 21.30
N THR A 405 0.94 -9.78 20.83
CA THR A 405 0.78 -11.20 20.51
C THR A 405 1.66 -11.60 19.32
N ALA A 406 1.71 -10.77 18.27
CA ALA A 406 2.56 -11.00 17.11
C ALA A 406 4.05 -10.94 17.47
N GLU A 407 4.47 -9.98 18.29
CA GLU A 407 5.85 -9.86 18.78
C GLU A 407 6.30 -11.12 19.52
N ARG A 408 5.49 -11.60 20.49
CA ARG A 408 5.76 -12.85 21.22
C ARG A 408 5.92 -14.05 20.28
N MET A 409 5.07 -14.16 19.28
CA MET A 409 5.19 -15.24 18.29
C MET A 409 6.48 -15.14 17.48
N ILE A 410 6.86 -13.94 17.05
CA ILE A 410 8.08 -13.71 16.26
C ILE A 410 9.35 -13.99 17.07
N GLU A 411 9.35 -13.67 18.37
CA GLU A 411 10.47 -13.94 19.29
C GLU A 411 10.80 -15.43 19.41
N LEU A 412 9.81 -16.32 19.20
CA LEU A 412 10.02 -17.77 19.18
C LEU A 412 10.74 -18.26 17.92
N ILE A 413 10.89 -17.42 16.89
CA ILE A 413 11.44 -17.80 15.59
C ILE A 413 12.91 -17.37 15.49
N PRO A 414 13.88 -18.32 15.45
CA PRO A 414 15.28 -17.97 15.27
C PRO A 414 15.53 -17.21 13.97
N SER A 415 16.41 -16.20 14.01
CA SER A 415 16.67 -15.26 12.91
C SER A 415 17.21 -15.92 11.63
N SER A 416 17.89 -17.05 11.74
CA SER A 416 18.45 -17.81 10.61
C SER A 416 17.49 -18.84 10.00
N SER A 417 16.31 -19.05 10.61
CA SER A 417 15.37 -20.08 10.16
C SER A 417 14.63 -19.66 8.89
N SER A 418 14.33 -20.63 8.02
CA SER A 418 13.39 -20.44 6.90
C SER A 418 11.96 -20.38 7.42
N VAL A 419 11.22 -19.37 6.99
CA VAL A 419 9.86 -19.10 7.49
C VAL A 419 8.92 -18.82 6.34
N ALA A 420 7.70 -19.34 6.42
CA ALA A 420 6.57 -18.86 5.64
C ALA A 420 5.66 -18.03 6.55
N ALA A 421 5.27 -16.83 6.11
CA ALA A 421 4.52 -15.90 6.96
C ALA A 421 3.33 -15.24 6.26
N SER A 422 2.29 -14.98 7.04
CA SER A 422 1.15 -14.13 6.71
C SER A 422 1.55 -12.66 6.48
N TYR A 423 0.71 -11.90 5.76
CA TYR A 423 1.06 -10.56 5.27
C TYR A 423 1.55 -9.62 6.37
N ALA A 424 0.79 -9.49 7.46
CA ALA A 424 1.11 -8.60 8.58
C ALA A 424 2.49 -8.88 9.24
N LEU A 425 2.96 -10.12 9.15
CA LEU A 425 4.19 -10.60 9.81
C LEU A 425 5.41 -10.47 8.89
N LEU A 426 5.21 -10.42 7.57
CA LEU A 426 6.30 -10.38 6.59
C LEU A 426 7.26 -9.23 6.82
N PRO A 427 6.82 -7.96 7.03
CA PRO A 427 7.77 -6.86 7.26
C PRO A 427 8.68 -7.11 8.46
N HIS A 428 8.14 -7.62 9.56
CA HIS A 428 8.90 -7.88 10.79
C HIS A 428 9.86 -9.06 10.68
N LEU A 429 9.58 -10.01 9.80
CA LEU A 429 10.44 -11.15 9.54
C LEU A 429 11.42 -10.90 8.38
N SER A 430 11.24 -9.85 7.57
CA SER A 430 11.93 -9.69 6.26
C SER A 430 13.43 -9.44 6.30
N SER A 431 14.02 -9.13 7.47
CA SER A 431 15.48 -9.04 7.63
C SER A 431 16.13 -10.43 7.75
N ARG A 432 15.82 -11.32 6.81
CA ARG A 432 16.37 -12.68 6.69
C ARG A 432 16.40 -13.13 5.24
N ARG A 433 17.33 -14.04 4.93
CA ARG A 433 17.50 -14.56 3.57
C ARG A 433 16.31 -15.40 3.09
N ASN A 434 15.80 -16.29 3.94
CA ASN A 434 14.74 -17.24 3.62
C ASN A 434 13.43 -16.86 4.35
N LEU A 435 12.63 -16.03 3.69
CA LEU A 435 11.27 -15.67 4.10
C LEU A 435 10.33 -15.85 2.91
N HIS A 436 9.26 -16.58 3.09
CA HIS A 436 8.32 -16.92 2.03
C HIS A 436 6.94 -16.37 2.37
N SER A 437 6.21 -15.91 1.36
CA SER A 437 4.84 -15.45 1.60
C SER A 437 3.87 -16.63 1.64
N LEU A 438 3.08 -16.72 2.70
CA LEU A 438 2.17 -17.84 2.91
C LEU A 438 1.08 -17.92 1.82
N HIS A 439 0.70 -16.80 1.23
CA HIS A 439 -0.29 -16.80 0.14
C HIS A 439 0.19 -17.51 -1.13
N TYR A 440 1.50 -17.54 -1.42
CA TYR A 440 2.02 -18.32 -2.54
C TYR A 440 2.03 -19.81 -2.24
N LEU A 441 2.30 -20.22 -1.01
CA LEU A 441 2.11 -21.61 -0.58
C LEU A 441 0.65 -22.02 -0.67
N PHE A 442 -0.25 -21.16 -0.19
CA PHE A 442 -1.69 -21.37 -0.30
C PHE A 442 -2.11 -21.51 -1.77
N LEU A 443 -1.69 -20.61 -2.67
CA LEU A 443 -2.06 -20.70 -4.09
C LEU A 443 -1.31 -21.79 -4.85
N GLY A 444 -0.13 -22.21 -4.39
CA GLY A 444 0.72 -23.14 -5.13
C GLY A 444 1.21 -22.58 -6.47
N VAL A 445 1.13 -21.26 -6.68
CA VAL A 445 1.65 -20.50 -7.82
C VAL A 445 2.03 -19.10 -7.37
N THR A 446 3.01 -18.48 -8.04
CA THR A 446 3.34 -17.07 -7.83
C THR A 446 2.53 -16.16 -8.76
N GLN A 447 2.56 -14.85 -8.51
CA GLN A 447 1.77 -13.88 -9.25
C GLN A 447 2.05 -13.94 -10.76
N PHE A 448 1.01 -14.26 -11.55
CA PHE A 448 1.06 -14.40 -13.01
C PHE A 448 1.97 -15.52 -13.55
N ALA A 449 2.50 -16.40 -12.69
CA ALA A 449 3.34 -17.51 -13.14
C ALA A 449 2.51 -18.61 -13.80
N THR A 450 3.15 -19.35 -14.72
CA THR A 450 2.54 -20.50 -15.39
C THR A 450 2.94 -21.84 -14.77
N HIS A 451 3.94 -21.83 -13.89
CA HIS A 451 4.48 -23.00 -13.20
C HIS A 451 4.08 -23.01 -11.72
N GLY A 452 4.06 -24.22 -11.14
CA GLY A 452 3.76 -24.42 -9.74
C GLY A 452 4.82 -23.85 -8.81
N TYR A 453 4.40 -23.39 -7.63
CA TYR A 453 5.24 -22.97 -6.53
C TYR A 453 5.24 -24.07 -5.44
N PRO A 454 6.26 -24.94 -5.40
CA PRO A 454 6.35 -25.98 -4.38
C PRO A 454 6.70 -25.39 -3.01
N PRO A 455 6.48 -26.14 -1.92
CA PRO A 455 7.01 -25.79 -0.60
C PRO A 455 8.53 -25.54 -0.67
N PRO A 456 9.05 -24.42 -0.12
CA PRO A 456 10.47 -24.13 -0.09
C PRO A 456 11.26 -25.20 0.65
N ASP A 457 12.42 -25.56 0.11
CA ASP A 457 13.35 -26.45 0.76
C ASP A 457 13.81 -25.89 2.12
N GLY A 458 13.83 -26.75 3.13
CA GLY A 458 14.27 -26.38 4.48
C GLY A 458 13.32 -25.41 5.22
N LEU A 459 12.08 -25.25 4.77
CA LEU A 459 11.03 -24.54 5.52
C LEU A 459 10.92 -25.11 6.94
N ARG A 460 11.12 -24.26 7.95
CA ARG A 460 11.15 -24.67 9.36
C ARG A 460 9.90 -24.22 10.12
N PHE A 461 9.49 -22.97 9.93
CA PHE A 461 8.34 -22.39 10.63
C PHE A 461 7.29 -21.87 9.66
N VAL A 462 6.02 -22.01 10.05
CA VAL A 462 4.89 -21.33 9.41
C VAL A 462 4.22 -20.41 10.43
N ALA A 463 4.31 -19.11 10.20
CA ALA A 463 3.72 -18.07 11.04
C ALA A 463 2.46 -17.51 10.38
N LEU A 464 1.30 -17.91 10.88
CA LEU A 464 -0.01 -17.64 10.28
C LEU A 464 -0.79 -16.61 11.10
N ASP A 465 -1.32 -15.58 10.44
CA ASP A 465 -2.45 -14.78 10.92
C ASP A 465 -3.72 -15.35 10.27
N THR A 466 -4.60 -15.95 11.06
CA THR A 466 -5.78 -16.67 10.54
C THR A 466 -6.77 -15.74 9.81
N ARG A 467 -6.67 -14.42 9.98
CA ARG A 467 -7.44 -13.46 9.17
C ARG A 467 -7.05 -13.48 7.70
N ASP A 468 -5.82 -13.85 7.38
CA ASP A 468 -5.39 -13.95 5.98
C ASP A 468 -6.26 -14.98 5.23
N LEU A 469 -6.77 -16.02 5.89
CA LEU A 469 -7.66 -16.99 5.25
C LEU A 469 -8.99 -16.34 4.80
N ILE A 470 -9.51 -15.39 5.57
CA ILE A 470 -10.70 -14.61 5.18
C ILE A 470 -10.35 -13.62 4.07
N THR A 471 -9.17 -13.01 4.16
CA THR A 471 -8.62 -12.15 3.10
C THR A 471 -8.49 -12.91 1.78
N TYR A 472 -7.97 -14.13 1.80
CA TYR A 472 -7.81 -15.00 0.64
C TYR A 472 -9.17 -15.33 0.02
N GLN A 473 -10.17 -15.63 0.85
CA GLN A 473 -11.55 -15.85 0.41
C GLN A 473 -12.16 -14.61 -0.28
N ALA A 474 -11.88 -13.41 0.23
CA ALA A 474 -12.38 -12.16 -0.35
C ALA A 474 -11.64 -11.75 -1.63
N GLN A 475 -10.36 -12.14 -1.77
CA GLN A 475 -9.46 -11.68 -2.81
C GLN A 475 -9.36 -12.66 -3.99
N PHE A 476 -8.99 -13.92 -3.74
CA PHE A 476 -8.51 -14.83 -4.78
C PHE A 476 -9.61 -15.35 -5.71
N PRO A 477 -10.82 -15.69 -5.25
CA PRO A 477 -11.90 -16.11 -6.15
C PRO A 477 -12.28 -15.04 -7.20
N LYS A 478 -12.01 -13.76 -6.92
CA LYS A 478 -12.30 -12.62 -7.80
C LYS A 478 -11.10 -12.20 -8.65
N THR A 479 -9.95 -12.85 -8.48
CA THR A 479 -8.69 -12.48 -9.14
C THR A 479 -8.39 -13.50 -10.23
N SER A 480 -8.40 -13.08 -11.50
CA SER A 480 -8.33 -13.98 -12.66
C SER A 480 -7.18 -15.00 -12.63
N TRP A 481 -5.98 -14.60 -12.22
CA TRP A 481 -4.82 -15.49 -12.16
C TRP A 481 -4.79 -16.40 -10.92
N ALA A 482 -5.47 -16.02 -9.83
CA ALA A 482 -5.44 -16.77 -8.57
C ALA A 482 -6.68 -17.67 -8.38
N ALA A 483 -7.82 -17.28 -8.96
CA ALA A 483 -9.10 -17.98 -8.84
C ALA A 483 -9.03 -19.48 -9.20
N PRO A 484 -8.32 -19.90 -10.27
CA PRO A 484 -8.20 -21.33 -10.61
C PRO A 484 -7.49 -22.16 -9.53
N HIS A 485 -6.66 -21.51 -8.72
CA HIS A 485 -5.83 -22.19 -7.73
C HIS A 485 -6.46 -22.18 -6.33
N TYR A 486 -7.38 -21.26 -6.04
CA TYR A 486 -7.95 -21.06 -4.71
C TYR A 486 -8.52 -22.35 -4.08
N ALA A 487 -9.26 -23.15 -4.86
CA ALA A 487 -9.97 -24.33 -4.36
C ALA A 487 -9.06 -25.35 -3.65
N GLY A 488 -7.84 -25.58 -4.14
CA GLY A 488 -6.88 -26.51 -3.54
C GLY A 488 -5.96 -25.87 -2.49
N GLY A 489 -6.23 -24.63 -2.06
CA GLY A 489 -5.27 -23.88 -1.25
C GLY A 489 -5.19 -24.32 0.21
N TYR A 490 -6.31 -24.76 0.77
CA TYR A 490 -6.34 -25.33 2.12
C TYR A 490 -5.54 -26.64 2.20
N ASP A 491 -5.67 -27.52 1.20
CA ASP A 491 -4.90 -28.77 1.15
C ASP A 491 -3.38 -28.50 1.09
N ARG A 492 -2.97 -27.53 0.26
CA ARG A 492 -1.55 -27.13 0.17
C ARG A 492 -1.05 -26.51 1.46
N LEU A 493 -1.87 -25.68 2.11
CA LEU A 493 -1.51 -25.07 3.38
C LEU A 493 -1.40 -26.13 4.49
N ALA A 494 -2.34 -27.07 4.57
CA ALA A 494 -2.30 -28.19 5.50
C ALA A 494 -1.07 -29.08 5.29
N ALA A 495 -0.67 -29.31 4.03
CA ALA A 495 0.53 -30.11 3.69
C ALA A 495 1.84 -29.48 4.16
N VAL A 496 1.86 -28.17 4.44
CA VAL A 496 3.04 -27.45 4.95
C VAL A 496 2.89 -27.02 6.40
N LEU A 497 1.87 -27.50 7.12
CA LEU A 497 1.76 -27.29 8.56
C LEU A 497 2.50 -28.37 9.33
N GLY A 498 3.17 -27.95 10.39
CA GLY A 498 3.87 -28.82 11.33
C GLY A 498 3.09 -28.90 12.63
N GLN A 499 3.81 -29.08 13.73
CA GLN A 499 3.21 -29.06 15.06
C GLN A 499 2.93 -27.61 15.51
N ASP A 500 1.71 -27.33 16.01
CA ASP A 500 1.37 -26.07 16.67
C ASP A 500 2.20 -25.93 17.96
N ILE A 501 3.01 -24.88 18.03
CA ILE A 501 3.85 -24.52 19.19
C ILE A 501 3.45 -23.18 19.81
N PHE A 502 2.56 -22.42 19.18
CA PHE A 502 2.03 -21.16 19.68
C PHE A 502 0.70 -20.88 19.02
N GLY A 503 -0.33 -20.59 19.81
CA GLY A 503 -1.60 -20.11 19.31
C GLY A 503 -2.23 -19.12 20.27
N GLN A 504 -2.43 -17.89 19.84
CA GLN A 504 -3.11 -16.86 20.64
C GLN A 504 -3.72 -15.83 19.71
N ASP A 505 -4.93 -15.35 20.06
CA ASP A 505 -5.63 -14.35 19.28
C ASP A 505 -5.98 -14.84 17.86
N THR A 506 -5.30 -14.31 16.85
CA THR A 506 -5.39 -14.70 15.44
C THR A 506 -4.08 -15.32 14.94
N PHE A 507 -3.06 -15.39 15.79
CA PHE A 507 -1.72 -15.81 15.40
C PHE A 507 -1.45 -17.26 15.80
N MET A 508 -0.91 -18.03 14.85
CA MET A 508 -0.51 -19.42 15.02
C MET A 508 0.91 -19.63 14.50
N LEU A 509 1.75 -20.35 15.25
CA LEU A 509 3.08 -20.75 14.84
C LEU A 509 3.19 -22.27 14.78
N TYR A 510 3.58 -22.76 13.61
CA TYR A 510 3.83 -24.18 13.38
C TYR A 510 5.30 -24.44 13.17
N ASP A 511 5.81 -25.52 13.77
CA ASP A 511 7.18 -26.00 13.64
C ASP A 511 7.19 -27.35 12.89
N GLN A 512 7.87 -27.38 11.75
CA GLN A 512 7.96 -28.54 10.86
C GLN A 512 8.72 -29.75 11.41
N ALA A 513 9.59 -29.57 12.42
CA ALA A 513 10.29 -30.73 13.02
C ALA A 513 10.06 -30.88 14.52
N ALA A 514 9.07 -30.18 15.08
CA ALA A 514 8.53 -30.57 16.37
C ALA A 514 7.67 -31.83 16.21
N GLU A 515 7.82 -32.78 17.12
CA GLU A 515 7.03 -34.01 17.12
C GLU A 515 5.58 -33.72 17.53
N ALA A 516 4.63 -34.30 16.81
CA ALA A 516 3.22 -34.21 17.18
C ALA A 516 2.97 -35.04 18.45
N PRO A 517 2.33 -34.48 19.49
CA PRO A 517 1.89 -35.28 20.62
C PRO A 517 0.90 -36.35 20.15
N PRO A 518 0.91 -37.54 20.77
CA PRO A 518 0.00 -38.62 20.39
C PRO A 518 -1.46 -38.14 20.48
N GLN A 519 -2.14 -38.10 19.34
CA GLN A 519 -3.54 -37.71 19.27
C GLN A 519 -4.42 -38.91 19.64
N ALA A 520 -5.16 -38.80 20.75
CA ALA A 520 -6.23 -39.74 21.05
C ALA A 520 -7.40 -39.51 20.05
N PRO A 521 -8.10 -40.57 19.60
CA PRO A 521 -9.26 -40.42 18.74
C PRO A 521 -10.30 -39.51 19.40
N LEU A 522 -10.76 -38.50 18.67
CA LEU A 522 -11.71 -37.51 19.18
C LEU A 522 -13.10 -38.14 19.33
N PRO A 523 -13.64 -38.29 20.56
CA PRO A 523 -14.99 -38.82 20.73
C PRO A 523 -16.02 -37.82 20.19
N LEU A 524 -16.83 -38.27 19.23
CA LEU A 524 -18.00 -37.50 18.78
C LEU A 524 -19.13 -37.65 19.81
N SER A 525 -19.51 -36.54 20.43
CA SER A 525 -20.72 -36.49 21.26
C SER A 525 -21.97 -36.72 20.40
N ARG A 526 -22.94 -37.47 20.94
CA ARG A 526 -24.25 -37.68 20.31
C ARG A 526 -25.08 -36.39 20.24
N ASN A 527 -24.81 -35.42 21.12
CA ASN A 527 -25.48 -34.13 21.15
C ASN A 527 -24.67 -33.10 20.35
N ALA A 528 -25.15 -32.77 19.15
CA ALA A 528 -24.53 -31.83 18.25
C ALA A 528 -25.49 -30.68 17.92
N LEU A 529 -24.98 -29.46 17.95
CA LEU A 529 -25.71 -28.26 17.54
C LEU A 529 -25.52 -28.09 16.03
N ALA A 530 -26.60 -28.21 15.27
CA ALA A 530 -26.55 -28.20 13.82
C ALA A 530 -26.84 -26.80 13.25
N PHE A 531 -25.99 -26.35 12.34
CA PHE A 531 -26.22 -25.18 11.50
C PHE A 531 -26.99 -25.57 10.24
N THR A 532 -27.70 -24.61 9.65
CA THR A 532 -28.55 -24.84 8.46
C THR A 532 -27.77 -25.26 7.21
N ASN A 533 -26.46 -25.01 7.15
CA ASN A 533 -25.58 -25.47 6.09
C ASN A 533 -25.08 -26.92 6.27
N GLY A 534 -25.53 -27.62 7.32
CA GLY A 534 -25.17 -29.02 7.59
C GLY A 534 -23.90 -29.21 8.42
N ILE A 535 -23.25 -28.12 8.86
CA ILE A 535 -22.15 -28.17 9.83
C ILE A 535 -22.72 -28.39 11.23
N LYS A 536 -21.99 -29.15 12.04
CA LYS A 536 -22.37 -29.53 13.40
C LYS A 536 -21.23 -29.21 14.38
N LEU A 537 -21.61 -28.62 15.50
CA LEU A 537 -20.75 -28.34 16.65
C LEU A 537 -21.05 -29.33 17.78
N HIS A 538 -20.05 -30.10 18.19
CA HIS A 538 -20.17 -31.14 19.21
C HIS A 538 -19.45 -30.70 20.49
N SER A 539 -20.19 -30.72 21.61
CA SER A 539 -19.68 -30.49 22.97
C SER A 539 -18.66 -29.35 23.09
N PRO A 540 -19.04 -28.08 22.82
CA PRO A 540 -18.12 -26.97 23.03
C PRO A 540 -17.80 -26.80 24.52
N GLU A 541 -16.53 -26.88 24.86
CA GLU A 541 -16.00 -26.62 26.20
C GLU A 541 -15.47 -25.18 26.25
N VAL A 542 -15.92 -24.43 27.25
CA VAL A 542 -15.47 -23.06 27.53
C VAL A 542 -14.72 -23.07 28.84
N THR A 543 -13.44 -22.72 28.80
CA THR A 543 -12.57 -22.66 29.98
C THR A 543 -11.90 -21.31 30.06
N LEU A 544 -11.89 -20.71 31.25
CA LEU A 544 -11.14 -19.49 31.52
C LEU A 544 -9.77 -19.88 32.07
N LEU A 545 -8.72 -19.42 31.40
CA LEU A 545 -7.32 -19.63 31.79
C LEU A 545 -6.64 -18.28 32.02
N GLN A 546 -5.46 -18.32 32.62
CA GLN A 546 -4.51 -17.20 32.57
C GLN A 546 -3.48 -17.50 31.49
N ASP A 547 -3.19 -16.51 30.65
CA ASP A 547 -2.07 -16.58 29.71
C ASP A 547 -0.76 -16.58 30.52
N GLU A 548 -0.08 -17.73 30.62
CA GLU A 548 1.06 -17.90 31.53
C GLU A 548 2.12 -16.79 31.43
N PRO A 549 2.46 -16.24 30.25
CA PRO A 549 3.47 -15.21 30.13
C PRO A 549 3.02 -13.79 30.51
N THR A 550 1.72 -13.48 30.55
CA THR A 550 1.23 -12.12 30.90
C THR A 550 0.34 -12.08 32.14
N GLY A 551 -0.22 -13.22 32.56
CA GLY A 551 -1.28 -13.29 33.56
C GLY A 551 -2.63 -12.77 33.08
N ASP A 552 -2.75 -12.37 31.80
CA ASP A 552 -4.00 -11.85 31.25
C ASP A 552 -5.06 -12.97 31.17
N PRO A 553 -6.35 -12.65 31.41
CA PRO A 553 -7.41 -13.62 31.27
C PRO A 553 -7.58 -14.05 29.80
N LEU A 554 -7.58 -15.36 29.57
CA LEU A 554 -7.69 -16.00 28.26
C LEU A 554 -8.91 -16.91 28.24
N LEU A 555 -9.82 -16.68 27.29
CA LEU A 555 -10.93 -17.59 27.03
C LEU A 555 -10.47 -18.69 26.08
N LEU A 556 -10.54 -19.93 26.55
CA LEU A 556 -10.30 -21.12 25.74
C LEU A 556 -11.63 -21.74 25.35
N ILE A 557 -11.91 -21.83 24.05
CA ILE A 557 -13.06 -22.54 23.50
C ILE A 557 -12.53 -23.75 22.72
N ALA A 558 -12.76 -24.95 23.22
CA ALA A 558 -12.41 -26.19 22.55
C ALA A 558 -13.69 -26.90 22.13
N ALA A 559 -13.88 -27.12 20.82
CA ALA A 559 -15.10 -27.73 20.32
C ALA A 559 -14.79 -28.67 19.15
N THR A 560 -15.51 -29.79 19.08
CA THR A 560 -15.35 -30.74 17.98
C THR A 560 -16.34 -30.42 16.86
N TRP A 561 -15.86 -30.28 15.63
CA TRP A 561 -16.67 -29.94 14.47
C TRP A 561 -16.83 -31.14 13.54
N SER A 562 -18.00 -31.28 12.93
CA SER A 562 -18.23 -32.23 11.83
C SER A 562 -19.14 -31.61 10.77
N ALA A 563 -19.12 -32.15 9.55
CA ALA A 563 -19.99 -31.72 8.47
C ALA A 563 -20.78 -32.91 7.91
N VAL A 564 -22.06 -32.70 7.61
CA VAL A 564 -22.93 -33.71 6.97
C VAL A 564 -22.76 -33.70 5.44
N ARG A 565 -22.36 -32.57 4.85
CA ARG A 565 -22.11 -32.38 3.42
C ARG A 565 -20.98 -31.38 3.22
N GLU A 566 -20.31 -31.48 2.08
CA GLU A 566 -19.38 -30.44 1.60
C GLU A 566 -20.14 -29.13 1.37
N SER A 567 -19.51 -28.00 1.68
CA SER A 567 -20.05 -26.67 1.39
C SER A 567 -19.37 -26.11 0.15
N ASP A 568 -20.14 -25.53 -0.77
CA ASP A 568 -19.60 -24.91 -2.00
C ASP A 568 -18.70 -23.68 -1.70
N ARG A 569 -18.82 -23.11 -0.50
CA ARG A 569 -18.05 -21.96 -0.03
C ARG A 569 -17.70 -22.13 1.44
N GLU A 570 -16.45 -21.80 1.77
CA GLU A 570 -15.99 -21.84 3.15
C GLU A 570 -16.76 -20.82 4.01
N PRO A 571 -17.49 -21.26 5.04
CA PRO A 571 -18.19 -20.36 5.93
C PRO A 571 -17.20 -19.73 6.92
N VAL A 572 -17.51 -18.51 7.35
CA VAL A 572 -16.75 -17.74 8.34
C VAL A 572 -17.49 -17.80 9.66
N MET A 573 -16.75 -17.97 10.75
CA MET A 573 -17.27 -17.96 12.09
C MET A 573 -17.16 -16.57 12.70
N ARG A 574 -18.27 -16.06 13.22
CA ARG A 574 -18.30 -14.86 14.07
C ARG A 574 -18.45 -15.31 15.51
N LEU A 575 -17.41 -15.04 16.33
CA LEU A 575 -17.45 -15.22 17.77
C LEU A 575 -17.78 -13.87 18.42
N SER A 576 -18.90 -13.77 19.11
CA SER A 576 -19.30 -12.60 19.88
C SER A 576 -19.38 -12.90 21.38
N ILE A 577 -19.01 -11.94 22.22
CA ILE A 577 -19.15 -11.98 23.66
C ILE A 577 -20.17 -10.92 24.05
N HIS A 578 -21.20 -11.35 24.79
CA HIS A 578 -22.27 -10.50 25.28
C HIS A 578 -22.17 -10.33 26.79
N ASP A 579 -22.45 -9.15 27.30
CA ASP A 579 -22.61 -8.90 28.74
C ASP A 579 -24.01 -9.32 29.25
N ARG A 580 -24.28 -9.05 30.54
CA ARG A 580 -25.57 -9.36 31.19
C ARG A 580 -26.76 -8.63 30.57
N ASP A 581 -26.54 -7.47 29.95
CA ASP A 581 -27.57 -6.69 29.27
C ASP A 581 -27.77 -7.13 27.81
N GLY A 582 -27.00 -8.12 27.36
CA GLY A 582 -27.01 -8.64 26.00
C GLY A 582 -26.23 -7.79 25.00
N GLN A 583 -25.53 -6.75 25.45
CA GLN A 583 -24.72 -5.92 24.56
C GLN A 583 -23.46 -6.67 24.14
N THR A 584 -23.14 -6.61 22.86
CA THR A 584 -21.91 -7.19 22.32
C THR A 584 -20.72 -6.35 22.77
N VAL A 585 -19.94 -6.87 23.72
CA VAL A 585 -18.74 -6.19 24.25
C VAL A 585 -17.48 -6.51 23.46
N ARG A 586 -17.50 -7.62 22.70
CA ARG A 586 -16.40 -8.03 21.83
C ARG A 586 -16.95 -8.92 20.73
N GLU A 587 -16.48 -8.72 19.51
CA GLU A 587 -16.77 -9.63 18.41
C GLU A 587 -15.54 -9.85 17.54
N ARG A 588 -15.50 -10.99 16.87
CA ARG A 588 -14.43 -11.33 15.95
C ARG A 588 -14.92 -12.23 14.83
N LEU A 589 -14.50 -11.90 13.61
CA LEU A 589 -14.58 -12.81 12.47
C LEU A 589 -13.31 -13.64 12.38
N MET A 590 -13.48 -14.94 12.22
CA MET A 590 -12.41 -15.91 12.08
C MET A 590 -12.83 -17.01 11.10
N PRO A 591 -11.89 -17.68 10.42
CA PRO A 591 -12.21 -18.88 9.66
C PRO A 591 -12.95 -19.90 10.55
N LEU A 592 -13.77 -20.77 9.94
CA LEU A 592 -14.56 -21.78 10.67
C LEU A 592 -13.72 -22.58 11.67
N MET A 593 -12.47 -22.86 11.32
CA MET A 593 -11.49 -23.43 12.22
C MET A 593 -10.23 -22.55 12.20
N ASN A 594 -9.56 -22.45 13.36
CA ASN A 594 -8.19 -21.92 13.42
C ASN A 594 -7.16 -22.83 12.71
N LEU A 595 -7.61 -23.95 12.14
CA LEU A 595 -6.84 -24.87 11.33
C LEU A 595 -7.17 -24.62 9.85
N PRO A 596 -6.19 -24.68 8.95
CA PRO A 596 -6.41 -24.53 7.51
C PRO A 596 -6.94 -25.82 6.89
N VAL A 597 -8.00 -26.39 7.48
CA VAL A 597 -8.68 -27.57 6.95
C VAL A 597 -9.98 -27.09 6.31
N PRO A 598 -10.25 -27.44 5.03
CA PRO A 598 -11.48 -27.02 4.38
C PRO A 598 -12.69 -27.69 5.04
N THR A 599 -13.87 -27.14 4.86
CA THR A 599 -15.12 -27.76 5.36
C THR A 599 -15.33 -29.18 4.84
N ALA A 600 -14.83 -29.50 3.64
CA ALA A 600 -14.83 -30.86 3.10
C ALA A 600 -14.04 -31.86 3.97
N GLY A 601 -12.95 -31.43 4.59
CA GLY A 601 -12.14 -32.27 5.50
C GLY A 601 -12.86 -32.65 6.80
N LEU A 602 -13.96 -31.96 7.14
CA LEU A 602 -14.80 -32.29 8.29
C LEU A 602 -15.78 -33.45 8.02
N ALA A 603 -15.97 -33.83 6.75
CA ALA A 603 -16.75 -34.99 6.36
C ALA A 603 -15.90 -36.26 6.52
N GLY A 604 -15.84 -36.79 7.75
CA GLY A 604 -15.19 -38.08 8.04
C GLY A 604 -14.06 -38.03 9.07
N THR A 605 -13.44 -36.86 9.28
CA THR A 605 -12.41 -36.68 10.32
C THR A 605 -12.76 -35.47 11.19
N PRO A 606 -13.45 -35.68 12.34
CA PRO A 606 -13.78 -34.60 13.27
C PRO A 606 -12.53 -33.87 13.73
N GLN A 607 -12.59 -32.54 13.79
CA GLN A 607 -11.48 -31.70 14.26
C GLN A 607 -11.88 -30.98 15.54
N ARG A 608 -10.94 -30.85 16.50
CA ARG A 608 -11.15 -30.14 17.77
C ARG A 608 -10.24 -28.92 17.89
N PRO A 609 -10.46 -27.86 17.07
CA PRO A 609 -9.71 -26.62 17.20
C PRO A 609 -9.89 -26.02 18.59
N VAL A 610 -8.80 -25.41 19.08
CA VAL A 610 -8.78 -24.64 20.31
C VAL A 610 -8.70 -23.16 19.93
N ILE A 611 -9.72 -22.40 20.30
CA ILE A 611 -9.75 -20.95 20.12
C ILE A 611 -9.28 -20.33 21.43
N ARG A 612 -8.24 -19.51 21.35
CA ARG A 612 -7.64 -18.81 22.49
C ARG A 612 -7.86 -17.31 22.29
N LEU A 613 -8.88 -16.78 22.94
CA LEU A 613 -9.31 -15.37 22.80
C LEU A 613 -8.89 -14.58 24.05
N PRO A 614 -7.97 -13.61 23.94
CA PRO A 614 -7.65 -12.74 25.07
C PRO A 614 -8.89 -11.95 25.50
N LEU A 615 -9.10 -11.82 26.81
CA LEU A 615 -10.19 -11.05 27.43
C LEU A 615 -9.72 -9.73 28.05
N SER A 616 -8.43 -9.39 27.87
CA SER A 616 -7.83 -8.14 28.34
C SER A 616 -8.67 -6.92 27.93
N GLY A 617 -8.92 -6.03 28.88
CA GLY A 617 -9.71 -4.80 28.69
C GLY A 617 -11.22 -4.94 28.93
N LEU A 618 -11.74 -6.16 29.16
CA LEU A 618 -13.12 -6.34 29.62
C LEU A 618 -13.21 -6.15 31.14
N PRO A 619 -14.25 -5.46 31.66
CA PRO A 619 -14.46 -5.32 33.10
C PRO A 619 -14.85 -6.66 33.74
N PRO A 620 -14.66 -6.84 35.05
CA PRO A 620 -15.20 -8.00 35.77
C PRO A 620 -16.72 -8.12 35.60
N GLY A 621 -17.22 -9.32 35.34
CA GLY A 621 -18.64 -9.54 35.04
C GLY A 621 -18.96 -10.92 34.48
N ASP A 622 -20.25 -11.17 34.24
CA ASP A 622 -20.71 -12.38 33.57
C ASP A 622 -20.82 -12.12 32.07
N TYR A 623 -20.32 -13.08 31.29
CA TYR A 623 -20.27 -12.99 29.86
C TYR A 623 -20.80 -14.26 29.20
N VAL A 624 -21.50 -14.07 28.08
CA VAL A 624 -22.09 -15.15 27.29
C VAL A 624 -21.44 -15.14 25.91
N PRO A 625 -20.61 -16.14 25.58
CA PRO A 625 -20.08 -16.28 24.23
C PRO A 625 -21.14 -16.85 23.28
N GLN A 626 -21.16 -16.37 22.05
CA GLN A 626 -21.98 -16.88 20.96
C GLN A 626 -21.15 -17.13 19.71
N ILE A 627 -21.42 -18.25 19.04
CA ILE A 627 -20.84 -18.60 17.76
C ILE A 627 -21.92 -18.46 16.69
N THR A 628 -21.73 -17.53 15.76
CA THR A 628 -22.56 -17.41 14.56
C THR A 628 -21.79 -17.91 13.36
N LEU A 629 -22.37 -18.84 12.62
CA LEU A 629 -21.78 -19.30 11.37
C LEU A 629 -22.44 -18.59 10.19
N GLN A 630 -21.63 -18.05 9.28
CA GLN A 630 -22.13 -17.24 8.18
C GLN A 630 -21.27 -17.34 6.93
N GLU A 631 -21.87 -17.18 5.77
CA GLU A 631 -21.15 -16.91 4.52
C GLU A 631 -21.00 -15.39 4.35
N ILE A 632 -19.87 -14.95 3.82
CA ILE A 632 -19.63 -13.54 3.53
C ILE A 632 -19.32 -13.34 2.05
N ASP A 633 -19.87 -12.29 1.46
CA ASP A 633 -19.36 -11.71 0.22
C ASP A 633 -18.64 -10.42 0.57
N ALA A 634 -17.33 -10.41 0.35
CA ALA A 634 -16.46 -9.33 0.77
C ALA A 634 -15.42 -9.02 -0.30
N LYS A 635 -14.81 -7.85 -0.19
CA LYS A 635 -13.69 -7.41 -1.01
C LYS A 635 -12.63 -6.74 -0.16
N LEU A 636 -11.41 -6.70 -0.68
CA LEU A 636 -10.31 -5.99 -0.05
C LEU A 636 -10.32 -4.52 -0.50
N VAL A 637 -10.24 -3.61 0.47
CA VAL A 637 -10.09 -2.16 0.24
C VAL A 637 -8.96 -1.62 1.09
N LEU A 638 -8.55 -0.37 0.86
CA LEU A 638 -7.63 0.33 1.75
C LEU A 638 -8.41 1.10 2.82
N ASP A 639 -7.96 1.02 4.05
CA ASP A 639 -8.48 1.85 5.14
C ASP A 639 -7.86 3.26 5.10
N GLY A 640 -8.26 4.09 6.07
CA GLY A 640 -7.79 5.47 6.17
C GLY A 640 -6.30 5.62 6.48
N ILE A 641 -5.61 4.56 6.93
CA ILE A 641 -4.14 4.55 7.12
C ILE A 641 -3.42 3.77 6.02
N ARG A 642 -4.13 3.46 4.92
CA ARG A 642 -3.63 2.73 3.75
C ARG A 642 -3.16 1.32 4.08
N SER A 643 -3.82 0.68 5.03
CA SER A 643 -3.70 -0.75 5.31
C SER A 643 -4.85 -1.49 4.62
N HIS A 644 -4.67 -2.78 4.36
CA HIS A 644 -5.76 -3.57 3.82
C HIS A 644 -6.87 -3.73 4.86
N ARG A 645 -8.12 -3.70 4.39
CA ARG A 645 -9.30 -3.95 5.21
C ARG A 645 -10.31 -4.76 4.43
N LEU A 646 -10.93 -5.70 5.12
CA LEU A 646 -12.08 -6.43 4.61
C LEU A 646 -13.33 -5.53 4.63
N GLN A 647 -13.91 -5.29 3.46
CA GLN A 647 -15.23 -4.69 3.31
C GLN A 647 -16.24 -5.80 3.02
N ILE A 648 -17.13 -6.07 3.96
CA ILE A 648 -18.19 -7.07 3.82
C ILE A 648 -19.40 -6.39 3.17
N ASP A 649 -19.75 -6.82 1.97
CA ASP A 649 -20.87 -6.27 1.20
C ASP A 649 -22.19 -6.99 1.55
N ARG A 650 -22.13 -8.32 1.78
CA ARG A 650 -23.29 -9.14 2.16
C ARG A 650 -22.90 -10.27 3.12
N THR A 651 -23.85 -10.68 3.95
CA THR A 651 -23.72 -11.84 4.84
C THR A 651 -24.94 -12.75 4.72
N ARG A 652 -24.73 -14.05 4.85
CA ARG A 652 -25.80 -15.05 4.95
C ARG A 652 -25.58 -15.89 6.21
N ASN A 653 -26.48 -15.77 7.17
CA ASN A 653 -26.35 -16.48 8.45
C ASN A 653 -26.87 -17.91 8.34
N PHE A 654 -26.08 -18.86 8.82
CA PHE A 654 -26.43 -20.28 8.90
C PHE A 654 -26.94 -20.71 10.28
N GLY A 655 -26.81 -19.85 11.28
CA GLY A 655 -27.33 -20.04 12.63
C GLY A 655 -26.38 -19.50 13.69
N THR A 656 -26.91 -19.35 14.90
CA THR A 656 -26.17 -18.88 16.07
C THR A 656 -26.32 -19.90 17.19
N VAL A 657 -25.21 -20.21 17.84
CA VAL A 657 -25.12 -21.11 18.98
C VAL A 657 -24.61 -20.34 20.18
N THR A 658 -25.37 -20.38 21.27
CA THR A 658 -24.96 -19.82 22.56
C THR A 658 -24.13 -20.84 23.33
N LEU A 659 -22.95 -20.43 23.79
CA LEU A 659 -22.05 -21.25 24.59
C LEU A 659 -22.32 -21.04 26.09
N PRO A 660 -21.83 -21.94 26.97
CA PRO A 660 -21.89 -21.75 28.41
C PRO A 660 -21.30 -20.40 28.84
N ALA A 661 -22.01 -19.71 29.74
CA ALA A 661 -21.57 -18.45 30.30
C ALA A 661 -20.32 -18.64 31.18
N PHE A 662 -19.50 -17.59 31.30
CA PHE A 662 -18.35 -17.57 32.19
C PHE A 662 -18.32 -16.27 33.02
N VAL A 663 -17.64 -16.32 34.15
CA VAL A 663 -17.45 -15.16 35.04
C VAL A 663 -16.00 -14.70 34.92
N LEU A 664 -15.80 -13.47 34.48
CA LEU A 664 -14.50 -12.81 34.51
C LEU A 664 -14.34 -12.13 35.88
N LYS A 665 -13.35 -12.58 36.66
CA LYS A 665 -13.09 -12.08 38.01
C LYS A 665 -12.22 -10.84 38.02
#